data_AF-A0A2M7HZI7-F1
#
_entry.id   AF-A0A2M7HZI7-F1
#
_cell.length_a   1.000
_cell.length_b   1.000
_cell.length_c   1.000
_cell.angle_alpha   90.00
_cell.angle_beta   90.00
_cell.angle_gamma   90.00
#
_symmetry.space_group_name_H-M   'P 1'
#
loop_
_entity.id
_entity.type
_entity.pdbx_description
1 polymer ?
#
loop_
_entity_poly.entity_id
_entity_poly.type
_entity_poly.pdbx_seq_one_letter_code
_entity_poly.pdbx_strand_id
1 'polypeptide(L)'
;MKKNKPRRLKGSGLRPRASEEIIKKEAINASIKEEMQSSYLDYAMSVIVSRALPDARDGLKPVQRRILYTMHRMGLSSEAKFRKAAAVVGDTLGRFHPHGDISVYNSMVRMAQNFSLRYPLVEAQGNVGCFTADTRVKLTDGRDLSFAELVKEYKEGKRNFTFTVDENGTVKIAEIKNPRMTKKNAEIMKVVLDNGEEIKCTLSHKFMLKSGAKAGFVYKEARNLKPGDSLMPAYFRFSTGEDDPNMIGYNMILQPKLNFWNFVHILSDSWNIENKIYERSRGRIRHHLDFNKLNNNPENIQRMGWKEHWQFHYNLTSLRHINDENYKAKLAEGRRKFWAEEKNRKIFSQRIRERNILNWKKKEYRERMRIFLSEVNKKYFREHPEAIQRISRTASKTMRRLWQNPKYKRLFHEKIVESNRNRKGKTNSSGKKKFLKICHYLNDRNIILNKDNFEKARKSVFGIKSFTSWNLGIAKHYNRDINLLSSKINRNHKVVRVEFLKEFANVYDLTIEKTHNFALSAGVFVHNSIDGDPPSAMRYLEAKLSKAGEEMLIDLEKETVSFVPNYDGTQQEPTVLPAGIPNLLLNGAMGIAVGMATSIPPHNLNETCDALVYLLLHPEAEIDEIFQFVKGPDFPTGGIIFNLKQIKEAYAAGRGAVTVRAKTEIEEGEKGETIIIKEIPYQINKAELLLKIADLVKEKRLEGVRDIRDESTEEGVRVVIELKKDVSAEKILNQLFELTNLQTNFNLNFVALESGIQPRLFGFKELLVSYLSWRKEVVRKRTEFELKKTEERLHILEGFLIALVNIDKVVSLIRHSKDRKEAKDGLMKKFKLSGRQTEAILEMRLHQLAGLERLEIENEAKEKKKLEKELKILLADPKKIFAKIKEELRILKEKYPEKRRTEIKEKGVDILKEEDLIIDKPVLIAITVDDYIKRLPPDVFKVQMRGGKGVSGFEIKEEDKIKKILFTNLHSDILFFTNKGKIFSLKAYEIPETSRESKGKALINFLSLSPGEMVLEILRAKSIADFSYLIIATKFGIIKKIATKLLTNIRKSGLNIIRLKKDDSLVEAIFCEKTDEIFLISSSGQSIRFKEENVRPMGRTATGVRGVTLKKDDYLEGLARTRKDKIKENYLLIITENGFGKMSPLKEYRLQTRGGSGVKTAKITAKTGKIIASLILEEKEREEKDLILISRQGVLLRLPLAQVPKMGRQTQGVKLMRFKKEGDRVASMVIV
;
A
#
# COMPACT_ATOMS: atom_id res chain seq x y z
N MET A 1 44.59 9.65 -44.16
CA MET A 1 43.95 10.41 -45.25
C MET A 1 43.14 11.58 -44.66
N LYS A 2 43.47 12.81 -45.06
CA LYS A 2 42.73 14.11 -45.09
C LYS A 2 41.74 14.45 -43.95
N LYS A 3 42.09 15.39 -43.05
CA LYS A 3 41.76 16.85 -43.05
C LYS A 3 40.27 17.19 -42.85
N ASN A 4 39.93 17.87 -41.74
CA ASN A 4 39.45 19.27 -41.78
C ASN A 4 39.26 19.95 -40.42
N LYS A 5 39.58 21.25 -40.41
CA LYS A 5 39.59 22.26 -39.34
C LYS A 5 38.17 22.63 -38.83
N PRO A 6 38.10 23.40 -37.73
CA PRO A 6 37.18 24.53 -37.65
C PRO A 6 37.93 25.89 -37.51
N ARG A 7 37.36 26.91 -38.15
CA ARG A 7 37.80 28.32 -38.17
C ARG A 7 36.85 29.16 -37.29
N ARG A 8 37.44 30.14 -36.61
CA ARG A 8 36.90 31.19 -35.71
C ARG A 8 35.73 32.03 -36.25
N LEU A 9 34.95 32.60 -35.31
CA LEU A 9 34.46 34.00 -35.23
C LEU A 9 34.28 34.34 -33.71
N LYS A 10 35.10 35.19 -33.06
CA LYS A 10 34.96 36.67 -32.83
C LYS A 10 33.54 37.07 -32.39
N GLY A 11 33.24 37.77 -31.29
CA GLY A 11 34.00 38.40 -30.21
C GLY A 11 33.17 39.54 -29.60
N SER A 12 33.03 39.61 -28.27
CA SER A 12 32.79 40.78 -27.41
C SER A 12 32.76 40.24 -25.97
N GLY A 13 33.40 40.78 -24.94
CA GLY A 13 34.17 41.99 -24.72
C GLY A 13 34.15 42.18 -23.21
N LEU A 14 35.15 41.66 -22.50
CA LEU A 14 35.34 41.91 -21.06
C LEU A 14 36.79 42.38 -20.85
N ARG A 15 36.94 43.68 -20.59
CA ARG A 15 38.10 44.31 -19.94
C ARG A 15 37.99 44.08 -18.40
N PRO A 16 39.00 44.42 -17.58
CA PRO A 16 40.11 43.54 -17.24
C PRO A 16 40.19 43.27 -15.71
N ARG A 17 41.11 42.36 -15.38
CA ARG A 17 41.56 41.90 -14.06
C ARG A 17 41.65 43.00 -12.98
N ALA A 18 41.14 42.68 -11.80
CA ALA A 18 41.76 43.09 -10.54
C ALA A 18 42.92 42.12 -10.25
N SER A 19 44.11 42.71 -10.31
CA SER A 19 45.42 42.33 -9.74
C SER A 19 45.67 40.90 -9.25
N GLU A 20 46.71 40.36 -9.85
CA GLU A 20 47.57 39.26 -9.44
C GLU A 20 48.01 39.33 -7.97
N GLU A 21 47.50 38.41 -7.15
CA GLU A 21 48.26 37.79 -6.04
C GLU A 21 47.98 36.29 -6.10
N ILE A 22 48.54 35.64 -7.12
CA ILE A 22 48.63 34.18 -7.13
C ILE A 22 49.76 33.83 -6.17
N ILE A 23 49.39 33.46 -4.94
CA ILE A 23 50.25 32.78 -3.99
C ILE A 23 50.90 31.60 -4.73
N LYS A 24 52.22 31.66 -4.92
CA LYS A 24 53.04 30.51 -5.32
C LYS A 24 52.81 29.40 -4.30
N LYS A 25 51.88 28.49 -4.56
CA LYS A 25 51.84 27.21 -3.85
C LYS A 25 53.02 26.39 -4.36
N GLU A 26 54.01 26.21 -3.49
CA GLU A 26 55.10 25.25 -3.70
C GLU A 26 54.51 23.88 -4.02
N ALA A 27 55.10 23.18 -4.99
CA ALA A 27 54.74 21.81 -5.29
C ALA A 27 55.15 20.94 -4.08
N ILE A 28 54.14 20.47 -3.33
CA ILE A 28 54.35 19.61 -2.17
C ILE A 28 54.72 18.22 -2.70
N ASN A 29 55.89 17.70 -2.33
CA ASN A 29 56.34 16.37 -2.71
C ASN A 29 55.68 15.32 -1.79
N ALA A 30 54.38 15.11 -1.96
CA ALA A 30 53.58 14.17 -1.18
C ALA A 30 53.12 12.99 -2.04
N SER A 31 52.98 11.80 -1.44
CA SER A 31 52.40 10.64 -2.13
C SER A 31 50.98 10.95 -2.57
N ILE A 32 50.65 10.74 -3.86
CA ILE A 32 49.30 10.96 -4.40
C ILE A 32 48.24 10.21 -3.57
N LYS A 33 48.58 9.03 -3.05
CA LYS A 33 47.68 8.24 -2.21
C LYS A 33 47.39 8.93 -0.88
N GLU A 34 48.41 9.48 -0.22
CA GLU A 34 48.29 10.18 1.06
C GLU A 34 47.55 11.51 0.88
N GLU A 35 47.88 12.25 -0.18
CA GLU A 35 47.21 13.51 -0.53
C GLU A 35 45.74 13.28 -0.88
N MET A 36 45.42 12.27 -1.69
CA MET A 36 44.03 11.91 -2.00
C MET A 36 43.28 11.45 -0.75
N GLN A 37 43.93 10.71 0.17
CA GLN A 37 43.32 10.28 1.41
C GLN A 37 43.05 11.46 2.35
N SER A 38 44.01 12.37 2.53
CA SER A 38 43.85 13.59 3.33
C SER A 38 42.77 14.49 2.73
N SER A 39 42.86 14.80 1.43
CA SER A 39 41.87 15.61 0.72
C SER A 39 40.47 14.98 0.76
N TYR A 40 40.35 13.65 0.68
CA TYR A 40 39.06 12.96 0.82
C TYR A 40 38.53 13.05 2.26
N LEU A 41 39.38 12.88 3.27
CA LEU A 41 39.00 12.99 4.68
C LEU A 41 38.59 14.44 5.02
N ASP A 42 39.33 15.43 4.56
CA ASP A 42 39.02 16.85 4.74
C ASP A 42 37.72 17.22 4.04
N TYR A 43 37.52 16.76 2.80
CA TYR A 43 36.25 16.92 2.10
C TYR A 43 35.11 16.22 2.85
N ALA A 44 35.28 14.96 3.27
CA ALA A 44 34.28 14.21 4.01
C ALA A 44 33.91 14.91 5.33
N MET A 45 34.89 15.35 6.11
CA MET A 45 34.69 16.12 7.34
C MET A 45 33.98 17.45 7.08
N SER A 46 34.38 18.18 6.04
CA SER A 46 33.71 19.42 5.65
C SER A 46 32.24 19.18 5.31
N VAL A 47 31.90 18.08 4.63
CA VAL A 47 30.52 17.72 4.27
C VAL A 47 29.74 17.26 5.51
N ILE A 48 30.36 16.50 6.41
CA ILE A 48 29.76 16.03 7.66
C ILE A 48 29.33 17.22 8.52
N VAL A 49 30.28 18.14 8.78
CA VAL A 49 30.07 19.32 9.63
C VAL A 49 29.11 20.33 8.99
N SER A 50 29.22 20.57 7.69
CA SER A 50 28.42 21.60 7.02
C SER A 50 27.00 21.18 6.65
N ARG A 51 26.66 19.87 6.66
CA ARG A 51 25.37 19.40 6.13
C ARG A 51 24.70 18.24 6.89
N ALA A 52 25.46 17.28 7.40
CA ALA A 52 24.91 15.93 7.60
C ALA A 52 24.43 15.63 9.02
N LEU A 53 25.21 16.04 10.03
CA LEU A 53 24.97 15.72 11.44
C LEU A 53 24.41 16.91 12.23
N PRO A 54 23.59 16.65 13.27
CA PRO A 54 23.19 17.67 14.23
C PRO A 54 24.35 18.03 15.18
N ASP A 55 24.33 19.25 15.71
CA ASP A 55 25.22 19.65 16.82
C ASP A 55 24.62 19.19 18.15
N ALA A 56 25.43 18.65 19.06
CA ALA A 56 24.95 18.14 20.35
C ALA A 56 24.36 19.23 21.26
N ARG A 57 24.64 20.51 21.00
CA ARG A 57 24.17 21.66 21.79
C ARG A 57 22.72 22.05 21.48
N ASP A 58 22.39 22.27 20.21
CA ASP A 58 21.04 22.69 19.77
C ASP A 58 20.23 21.58 19.09
N GLY A 59 20.88 20.48 18.72
CA GLY A 59 20.24 19.35 18.05
C GLY A 59 19.84 19.59 16.61
N LEU A 60 20.28 20.69 15.99
CA LEU A 60 19.88 21.08 14.64
C LEU A 60 20.99 20.86 13.63
N LYS A 61 20.60 20.48 12.42
CA LYS A 61 21.48 20.53 11.24
C LYS A 61 21.64 21.98 10.77
N PRO A 62 22.75 22.31 10.08
CA PRO A 62 22.99 23.68 9.60
C PRO A 62 21.83 24.28 8.79
N VAL A 63 21.19 23.51 7.90
CA VAL A 63 20.04 23.98 7.12
C VAL A 63 18.83 24.33 8.00
N GLN A 64 18.60 23.58 9.08
CA GLN A 64 17.48 23.84 9.98
C GLN A 64 17.72 25.10 10.80
N ARG A 65 18.93 25.32 11.32
CA ARG A 65 19.32 26.56 12.02
C ARG A 65 19.13 27.78 11.13
N ARG A 66 19.60 27.71 9.88
CA ARG A 66 19.47 28.81 8.91
C ARG A 66 18.02 29.16 8.62
N ILE A 67 17.13 28.17 8.49
CA ILE A 67 15.70 28.40 8.31
C ILE A 67 15.12 29.14 9.52
N LEU A 68 15.32 28.63 10.74
CA LEU A 68 14.78 29.25 11.96
C LEU A 68 15.33 30.67 12.16
N TYR A 69 16.63 30.87 11.97
CA TYR A 69 17.26 32.19 12.07
C TYR A 69 16.72 33.16 11.00
N THR A 70 16.50 32.70 9.77
CA THR A 70 15.90 33.50 8.70
C THR A 70 14.47 33.92 9.08
N MET A 71 13.66 32.98 9.58
CA MET A 71 12.29 33.27 10.04
C MET A 71 12.27 34.27 11.20
N HIS A 72 13.22 34.16 12.14
CA HIS A 72 13.40 35.13 13.22
C HIS A 72 13.72 36.53 12.70
N ARG A 73 14.70 36.66 11.79
CA ARG A 73 15.06 37.97 11.18
C ARG A 73 13.92 38.58 10.39
N MET A 74 13.06 37.75 9.79
CA MET A 74 11.86 38.19 9.08
C MET A 74 10.70 38.58 10.01
N GLY A 75 10.84 38.41 11.33
CA GLY A 75 9.79 38.69 12.32
C GLY A 75 8.63 37.68 12.30
N LEU A 76 8.89 36.43 11.89
CA LEU A 76 7.87 35.38 11.78
C LEU A 76 7.68 34.60 13.07
N SER A 77 7.35 35.31 14.15
CA SER A 77 6.97 34.73 15.44
C SER A 77 5.76 33.79 15.32
N SER A 78 5.50 33.00 16.37
CA SER A 78 4.34 32.11 16.47
C SER A 78 3.02 32.87 16.48
N GLU A 79 3.03 34.14 16.89
CA GLU A 79 1.88 35.05 16.82
C GLU A 79 1.82 35.84 15.51
N ALA A 80 2.89 35.83 14.70
CA ALA A 80 2.91 36.55 13.43
C ALA A 80 1.94 35.94 12.41
N LYS A 81 1.60 36.75 11.41
CA LYS A 81 0.89 36.27 10.22
C LYS A 81 1.80 35.33 9.43
N PHE A 82 1.21 34.25 8.91
CA PHE A 82 1.92 33.34 8.02
C PHE A 82 2.50 34.07 6.80
N ARG A 83 3.69 33.65 6.37
CA ARG A 83 4.34 34.14 5.14
C ARG A 83 4.57 32.99 4.18
N LYS A 84 4.53 33.27 2.88
CA LYS A 84 4.86 32.28 1.86
C LYS A 84 6.22 31.61 2.13
N ALA A 85 6.24 30.29 2.09
CA ALA A 85 7.44 29.47 2.21
C ALA A 85 8.49 29.85 1.16
N ALA A 86 8.09 30.27 -0.04
CA ALA A 86 9.00 30.78 -1.06
C ALA A 86 9.77 32.02 -0.62
N ALA A 87 9.18 32.89 0.21
CA ALA A 87 9.87 34.05 0.75
C ALA A 87 10.93 33.61 1.78
N VAL A 88 10.57 32.70 2.69
CA VAL A 88 11.50 32.14 3.69
C VAL A 88 12.64 31.38 3.01
N VAL A 89 12.34 30.51 2.06
CA VAL A 89 13.34 29.75 1.29
C VAL A 89 14.21 30.71 0.48
N GLY A 90 13.62 31.70 -0.20
CA GLY A 90 14.35 32.69 -0.99
C GLY A 90 15.33 33.51 -0.15
N ASP A 91 14.92 33.99 1.03
CA ASP A 91 15.79 34.75 1.92
C ASP A 91 16.87 33.86 2.56
N THR A 92 16.53 32.60 2.89
CA THR A 92 17.50 31.61 3.40
C THR A 92 18.57 31.33 2.36
N LEU A 93 18.21 31.17 1.08
CA LEU A 93 19.14 30.95 -0.02
C LEU A 93 19.99 32.18 -0.29
N GLY A 94 19.35 33.34 -0.43
CA GLY A 94 20.03 34.58 -0.80
C GLY A 94 21.03 35.08 0.24
N ARG A 95 20.88 34.66 1.50
CA ARG A 95 21.71 35.14 2.61
C ARG A 95 22.56 34.08 3.29
N PHE A 96 22.13 32.82 3.35
CA PHE A 96 22.74 31.85 4.27
C PHE A 96 23.01 30.47 3.66
N HIS A 97 22.31 30.07 2.60
CA HIS A 97 22.37 28.70 2.10
C HIS A 97 22.88 28.62 0.64
N PRO A 98 24.06 28.03 0.39
CA PRO A 98 24.71 28.03 -0.93
C PRO A 98 24.22 26.91 -1.88
N HIS A 99 23.16 26.17 -1.54
CA HIS A 99 22.67 25.02 -2.30
C HIS A 99 21.24 25.20 -2.80
N GLY A 100 20.69 24.21 -3.51
CA GLY A 100 19.36 24.32 -4.14
C GLY A 100 18.20 24.51 -3.14
N ASP A 101 17.18 25.22 -3.59
CA ASP A 101 15.93 25.55 -2.89
C ASP A 101 15.19 24.34 -2.31
N ILE A 102 15.20 23.21 -3.03
CA ILE A 102 14.56 21.96 -2.62
C ILE A 102 15.03 21.48 -1.25
N SER A 103 16.32 21.64 -0.93
CA SER A 103 16.90 21.16 0.34
C SER A 103 16.36 21.94 1.55
N VAL A 104 16.27 23.26 1.41
CA VAL A 104 15.70 24.18 2.40
C VAL A 104 14.19 23.93 2.53
N TYR A 105 13.49 23.82 1.41
CA TYR A 105 12.05 23.63 1.39
C TYR A 105 11.62 22.32 2.06
N ASN A 106 12.25 21.20 1.69
CA ASN A 106 11.94 19.90 2.28
C ASN A 106 12.27 19.86 3.78
N SER A 107 13.35 20.54 4.20
CA SER A 107 13.70 20.65 5.62
C SER A 107 12.64 21.44 6.39
N MET A 108 12.15 22.56 5.85
CA MET A 108 11.10 23.36 6.46
C MET A 108 9.77 22.59 6.56
N VAL A 109 9.39 21.86 5.50
CA VAL A 109 8.17 21.04 5.50
C VAL A 109 8.24 19.96 6.57
N ARG A 110 9.38 19.25 6.68
CA ARG A 110 9.58 18.24 7.73
C ARG A 110 9.48 18.83 9.14
N MET A 111 9.98 20.06 9.33
CA MET A 111 9.87 20.77 10.61
C MET A 111 8.43 21.19 10.96
N ALA A 112 7.50 21.15 10.00
CA ALA A 112 6.10 21.48 10.19
C ALA A 112 5.16 20.27 10.30
N GLN A 113 5.66 19.05 10.08
CA GLN A 113 4.86 17.82 10.09
C GLN A 113 4.85 17.18 11.48
N ASN A 114 3.67 17.09 12.10
CA ASN A 114 3.45 16.52 13.43
C ASN A 114 3.60 14.99 13.53
N PHE A 115 3.66 14.28 12.40
CA PHE A 115 4.01 12.86 12.32
C PHE A 115 5.51 12.64 12.07
N SER A 116 6.25 13.70 11.68
CA SER A 116 7.69 13.68 11.45
C SER A 116 8.44 14.10 12.72
N LEU A 117 8.08 15.26 13.26
CA LEU A 117 8.59 15.78 14.53
C LEU A 117 7.50 15.69 15.60
N ARG A 118 7.90 15.32 16.81
CA ARG A 118 6.99 15.31 17.95
C ARG A 118 6.56 16.72 18.34
N TYR A 119 7.51 17.65 18.34
CA TYR A 119 7.34 19.07 18.60
C TYR A 119 7.74 19.85 17.34
N PRO A 120 6.79 20.11 16.41
CA PRO A 120 7.09 20.87 15.20
C PRO A 120 7.77 22.19 15.55
N LEU A 121 8.82 22.56 14.81
CA LEU A 121 9.54 23.82 14.99
C LEU A 121 8.96 24.93 14.10
N VAL A 122 8.26 24.55 13.04
CA VAL A 122 7.59 25.46 12.10
C VAL A 122 6.09 25.16 12.11
N GLU A 123 5.26 26.18 12.06
CA GLU A 123 3.85 26.03 11.74
C GLU A 123 3.66 26.33 10.25
N ALA A 124 2.99 25.43 9.54
CA ALA A 124 2.67 25.62 8.14
C ALA A 124 1.15 25.65 7.93
N GLN A 125 0.71 26.52 7.02
CA GLN A 125 -0.65 26.51 6.49
C GLN A 125 -0.59 26.50 4.95
N GLY A 126 -1.58 25.89 4.33
CA GLY A 126 -1.66 25.81 2.88
C GLY A 126 -3.08 25.49 2.44
N ASN A 127 -3.42 25.87 1.22
CA ASN A 127 -4.75 25.65 0.69
C ASN A 127 -4.94 24.19 0.27
N VAL A 128 -5.66 23.43 1.11
CA VAL A 128 -6.16 22.08 0.82
C VAL A 128 -7.65 22.17 0.53
N GLY A 129 -8.01 22.79 -0.60
CA GLY A 129 -9.38 22.86 -1.08
C GLY A 129 -9.46 23.53 -2.45
N CYS A 130 -10.35 23.04 -3.33
CA CYS A 130 -10.27 23.33 -4.76
C CYS A 130 -11.48 24.11 -5.29
N PHE A 131 -12.70 23.56 -5.22
CA PHE A 131 -13.88 24.10 -5.92
C PHE A 131 -15.07 24.32 -5.01
N THR A 132 -15.97 25.24 -5.35
CA THR A 132 -17.23 25.42 -4.62
C THR A 132 -18.22 24.27 -4.86
N ALA A 133 -19.17 24.08 -3.94
CA ALA A 133 -20.17 23.01 -3.98
C ALA A 133 -20.94 22.89 -5.30
N ASP A 134 -21.22 24.03 -5.95
CA ASP A 134 -22.00 24.17 -7.18
C ASP A 134 -21.20 23.86 -8.46
N THR A 135 -19.87 23.76 -8.37
CA THR A 135 -19.03 23.42 -9.52
C THR A 135 -19.35 22.01 -10.02
N ARG A 136 -19.61 21.87 -11.33
CA ARG A 136 -20.05 20.61 -11.93
C ARG A 136 -18.91 19.86 -12.63
N VAL A 137 -18.90 18.55 -12.44
CA VAL A 137 -17.95 17.60 -13.05
C VAL A 137 -18.62 16.89 -14.22
N LYS A 138 -17.89 16.75 -15.33
CA LYS A 138 -18.40 16.03 -16.51
C LYS A 138 -18.36 14.52 -16.25
N LEU A 139 -19.49 13.84 -16.34
CA LEU A 139 -19.56 12.38 -16.18
C LEU A 139 -19.68 11.64 -17.52
N THR A 140 -19.29 10.36 -17.51
CA THR A 140 -19.33 9.50 -18.70
C THR A 140 -20.73 8.98 -19.04
N ASP A 141 -21.65 8.98 -18.08
CA ASP A 141 -23.06 8.60 -18.26
C ASP A 141 -23.92 9.69 -18.92
N GLY A 142 -23.32 10.84 -19.23
CA GLY A 142 -23.97 11.98 -19.86
C GLY A 142 -24.55 13.02 -18.90
N ARG A 143 -24.48 12.78 -17.57
CA ARG A 143 -24.88 13.75 -16.54
C ARG A 143 -23.73 14.69 -16.19
N ASP A 144 -24.07 15.88 -15.75
CA ASP A 144 -23.13 16.86 -15.20
C ASP A 144 -23.55 17.15 -13.75
N LEU A 145 -22.87 16.54 -12.78
CA LEU A 145 -23.22 16.64 -11.36
C LEU A 145 -22.32 17.65 -10.64
N SER A 146 -22.91 18.40 -9.72
CA SER A 146 -22.19 19.27 -8.79
C SER A 146 -21.37 18.44 -7.78
N PHE A 147 -20.36 19.05 -7.16
CA PHE A 147 -19.61 18.39 -6.08
C PHE A 147 -20.53 17.95 -4.94
N ALA A 148 -21.52 18.77 -4.55
CA ALA A 148 -22.48 18.40 -3.51
C ALA A 148 -23.28 17.13 -3.85
N GLU A 149 -23.75 17.01 -5.10
CA GLU A 149 -24.46 15.83 -5.59
C GLU A 149 -23.55 14.60 -5.68
N LEU A 150 -22.29 14.79 -6.10
CA LEU A 150 -21.30 13.71 -6.14
C LEU A 150 -20.99 13.16 -4.75
N VAL A 151 -20.87 14.01 -3.72
CA VAL A 151 -20.69 13.55 -2.33
C VAL A 151 -21.91 12.74 -1.88
N LYS A 152 -23.13 13.17 -2.24
CA LYS A 152 -24.36 12.47 -1.89
C LYS A 152 -24.43 11.09 -2.55
N GLU A 153 -24.25 11.02 -3.88
CA GLU A 153 -24.28 9.75 -4.62
C GLU A 153 -23.18 8.79 -4.15
N TYR A 154 -21.99 9.31 -3.79
CA TYR A 154 -20.90 8.49 -3.26
C TYR A 154 -21.24 7.88 -1.90
N LYS A 155 -21.88 8.63 -0.99
CA LYS A 155 -22.37 8.11 0.30
C LYS A 155 -23.46 7.04 0.14
N GLU A 156 -24.24 7.10 -0.94
CA GLU A 156 -25.22 6.09 -1.30
C GLU A 156 -24.60 4.85 -1.97
N GLY A 157 -23.27 4.81 -2.11
CA GLY A 157 -22.53 3.68 -2.68
C GLY A 157 -22.48 3.65 -4.20
N LYS A 158 -22.91 4.73 -4.88
CA LYS A 158 -22.94 4.81 -6.35
C LYS A 158 -21.57 5.20 -6.92
N ARG A 159 -21.10 4.43 -7.90
CA ARG A 159 -19.82 4.67 -8.59
C ARG A 159 -20.00 5.62 -9.77
N ASN A 160 -19.26 6.72 -9.76
CA ASN A 160 -19.28 7.74 -10.80
C ASN A 160 -17.93 7.78 -11.53
N PHE A 161 -17.95 8.08 -12.84
CA PHE A 161 -16.78 8.08 -13.71
C PHE A 161 -16.67 9.39 -14.48
N THR A 162 -15.45 9.91 -14.61
CA THR A 162 -15.12 11.15 -15.33
C THR A 162 -13.99 10.95 -16.33
N PHE A 163 -13.58 12.02 -17.01
CA PHE A 163 -12.50 12.04 -17.99
C PHE A 163 -11.20 12.56 -17.35
N THR A 164 -10.08 11.97 -17.72
CA THR A 164 -8.73 12.36 -17.27
C THR A 164 -7.76 12.38 -18.45
N VAL A 165 -6.66 13.13 -18.34
CA VAL A 165 -5.53 13.11 -19.29
C VAL A 165 -4.38 12.29 -18.70
N ASP A 166 -3.84 11.34 -19.46
CA ASP A 166 -2.66 10.54 -19.08
C ASP A 166 -1.33 11.26 -19.37
N GLU A 167 -0.19 10.74 -18.91
CA GLU A 167 1.16 11.32 -19.13
C GLU A 167 1.48 11.56 -20.62
N ASN A 168 0.84 10.82 -21.52
CA ASN A 168 1.02 10.94 -22.96
C ASN A 168 0.20 12.08 -23.58
N GLY A 169 -0.67 12.75 -22.83
CA GLY A 169 -1.57 13.81 -23.32
C GLY A 169 -2.84 13.26 -23.99
N THR A 170 -3.20 12.02 -23.67
CA THR A 170 -4.35 11.29 -24.21
C THR A 170 -5.47 11.27 -23.19
N VAL A 171 -6.69 11.58 -23.62
CA VAL A 171 -7.86 11.55 -22.75
C VAL A 171 -8.34 10.12 -22.56
N LYS A 172 -8.48 9.72 -21.30
CA LYS A 172 -9.00 8.43 -20.81
C LYS A 172 -10.18 8.65 -19.85
N ILE A 173 -10.81 7.56 -19.42
CA ILE A 173 -11.83 7.55 -18.38
C ILE A 173 -11.20 7.12 -17.06
N ALA A 174 -11.66 7.69 -15.95
CA ALA A 174 -11.27 7.29 -14.61
C ALA A 174 -12.46 7.30 -13.66
N GLU A 175 -12.38 6.48 -12.60
CA GLU A 175 -13.37 6.44 -11.53
C GLU A 175 -13.16 7.60 -10.55
N ILE A 176 -14.24 8.26 -10.14
CA ILE A 176 -14.23 9.26 -9.09
C ILE A 176 -14.19 8.56 -7.73
N LYS A 177 -13.17 8.85 -6.92
CA LYS A 177 -13.00 8.33 -5.56
C LYS A 177 -13.04 9.47 -4.53
N ASN A 178 -13.56 9.20 -3.33
CA ASN A 178 -13.57 10.12 -2.19
C ASN A 178 -13.96 11.59 -2.50
N PRO A 179 -15.06 11.87 -3.23
CA PRO A 179 -15.58 13.24 -3.32
C PRO A 179 -15.97 13.72 -1.92
N ARG A 180 -15.42 14.85 -1.47
CA ARG A 180 -15.64 15.36 -0.11
C ARG A 180 -15.51 16.87 -0.03
N MET A 181 -16.10 17.45 1.01
CA MET A 181 -15.80 18.81 1.42
C MET A 181 -14.40 18.82 2.04
N THR A 182 -13.55 19.75 1.62
CA THR A 182 -12.14 19.82 2.03
C THR A 182 -11.87 21.01 2.95
N LYS A 183 -12.54 22.15 2.76
CA LYS A 183 -12.39 23.32 3.65
C LYS A 183 -13.70 24.10 3.77
N LYS A 184 -14.03 24.54 4.99
CA LYS A 184 -15.16 25.45 5.24
C LYS A 184 -14.72 26.90 5.12
N ASN A 185 -15.59 27.78 4.63
CA ASN A 185 -15.36 29.23 4.52
C ASN A 185 -13.99 29.60 3.90
N ALA A 186 -13.68 29.10 2.70
CA ALA A 186 -12.47 29.46 1.97
C ALA A 186 -12.68 30.73 1.13
N GLU A 187 -11.64 31.54 0.98
CA GLU A 187 -11.60 32.62 -0.03
C GLU A 187 -11.70 32.00 -1.43
N ILE A 188 -12.61 32.54 -2.23
CA ILE A 188 -12.86 32.07 -3.59
C ILE A 188 -12.64 33.15 -4.62
N MET A 189 -12.38 32.70 -5.84
CA MET A 189 -12.25 33.54 -7.01
C MET A 189 -12.96 32.91 -8.19
N LYS A 190 -13.31 33.75 -9.16
CA LYS A 190 -14.06 33.37 -10.35
C LYS A 190 -13.16 33.46 -11.57
N VAL A 191 -13.06 32.37 -12.31
CA VAL A 191 -12.37 32.31 -13.61
C VAL A 191 -13.44 32.25 -14.70
N VAL A 192 -13.45 33.24 -15.59
CA VAL A 192 -14.40 33.31 -16.72
C VAL A 192 -13.70 32.86 -17.99
N LEU A 193 -14.27 31.87 -18.65
CA LEU A 193 -13.76 31.30 -19.90
C LEU A 193 -14.38 31.98 -21.13
N ASP A 194 -13.76 31.78 -22.30
CA ASP A 194 -14.20 32.32 -23.59
C ASP A 194 -15.50 31.75 -24.15
N ASN A 195 -15.96 30.62 -23.61
CA ASN A 195 -17.30 30.07 -23.85
C ASN A 195 -18.38 30.65 -22.93
N GLY A 196 -18.02 31.58 -22.03
CA GLY A 196 -18.94 32.20 -21.07
C GLY A 196 -19.13 31.42 -19.77
N GLU A 197 -18.49 30.25 -19.61
CA GLU A 197 -18.56 29.46 -18.37
C GLU A 197 -17.75 30.11 -17.24
N GLU A 198 -18.29 30.03 -16.02
CA GLU A 198 -17.68 30.59 -14.82
C GLU A 198 -17.28 29.47 -13.86
N ILE A 199 -16.02 29.47 -13.42
CA ILE A 199 -15.48 28.48 -12.47
C ILE A 199 -15.12 29.18 -11.17
N LYS A 200 -15.85 28.87 -10.09
CA LYS A 200 -15.56 29.35 -8.74
C LYS A 200 -14.63 28.36 -8.03
N CYS A 201 -13.44 28.81 -7.68
CA CYS A 201 -12.41 27.97 -7.08
C CYS A 201 -11.57 28.74 -6.06
N THR A 202 -10.80 28.04 -5.25
CA THR A 202 -9.82 28.68 -4.37
C THR A 202 -8.72 29.33 -5.19
N LEU A 203 -8.09 30.34 -4.59
CA LEU A 203 -7.08 31.15 -5.28
C LEU A 203 -5.89 30.31 -5.80
N SER A 204 -5.59 29.21 -5.13
CA SER A 204 -4.48 28.31 -5.42
C SER A 204 -4.86 27.08 -6.25
N HIS A 205 -6.11 26.97 -6.70
CA HIS A 205 -6.52 25.84 -7.52
C HIS A 205 -5.75 25.82 -8.86
N LYS A 206 -5.18 24.67 -9.24
CA LYS A 206 -4.32 24.53 -10.42
C LYS A 206 -5.11 24.12 -11.68
N PHE A 207 -5.12 24.99 -12.68
CA PHE A 207 -5.60 24.69 -14.02
C PHE A 207 -4.49 24.14 -14.91
N MET A 208 -4.82 23.12 -15.70
CA MET A 208 -3.89 22.53 -16.67
C MET A 208 -3.78 23.43 -17.91
N LEU A 209 -2.57 23.80 -18.33
CA LEU A 209 -2.32 24.58 -19.55
C LEU A 209 -2.09 23.67 -20.77
N LYS A 210 -2.41 24.19 -21.96
CA LYS A 210 -2.24 23.46 -23.22
C LYS A 210 -0.77 23.42 -23.72
N SER A 211 0.05 24.43 -23.41
CA SER A 211 1.44 24.54 -23.89
C SER A 211 2.44 23.82 -22.96
N GLY A 212 2.82 22.59 -23.28
CA GLY A 212 3.83 21.86 -22.49
C GLY A 212 4.24 20.46 -22.96
N ALA A 213 3.74 19.97 -24.09
CA ALA A 213 3.84 18.55 -24.48
C ALA A 213 5.26 18.01 -24.84
N LYS A 214 6.34 18.71 -24.49
CA LYS A 214 7.72 18.19 -24.58
C LYS A 214 8.40 17.96 -23.22
N ALA A 215 7.83 18.40 -22.10
CA ALA A 215 8.35 18.14 -20.75
C ALA A 215 7.26 18.32 -19.67
N GLY A 216 6.37 17.32 -19.51
CA GLY A 216 5.34 17.32 -18.46
C GLY A 216 4.19 18.34 -18.66
N PHE A 217 3.07 18.14 -17.95
CA PHE A 217 1.96 19.09 -17.94
C PHE A 217 2.32 20.34 -17.13
N VAL A 218 2.09 21.51 -17.70
CA VAL A 218 2.28 22.79 -17.00
C VAL A 218 0.94 23.16 -16.35
N TYR A 219 0.96 23.33 -15.03
CA TYR A 219 -0.20 23.78 -14.25
C TYR A 219 0.01 25.22 -13.77
N LYS A 220 -1.06 26.02 -13.81
CA LYS A 220 -1.07 27.40 -13.34
C LYS A 220 -2.23 27.59 -12.37
N GLU A 221 -2.01 28.27 -11.24
CA GLU A 221 -3.15 28.54 -10.34
C GLU A 221 -4.12 29.55 -10.92
N ALA A 222 -5.36 29.45 -10.46
CA ALA A 222 -6.43 30.40 -10.66
C ALA A 222 -5.97 31.86 -10.50
N ARG A 223 -5.33 32.24 -9.38
CA ARG A 223 -4.87 33.63 -9.13
C ARG A 223 -3.80 34.13 -10.07
N ASN A 224 -3.08 33.21 -10.72
CA ASN A 224 -1.99 33.52 -11.62
C ASN A 224 -2.42 33.43 -13.09
N LEU A 225 -3.66 33.03 -13.38
CA LEU A 225 -4.22 33.07 -14.73
C LEU A 225 -4.33 34.53 -15.20
N LYS A 226 -3.89 34.77 -16.43
CA LYS A 226 -4.02 36.05 -17.12
C LYS A 226 -5.02 35.94 -18.25
N PRO A 227 -5.76 37.02 -18.58
CA PRO A 227 -6.53 37.10 -19.82
C PRO A 227 -5.68 36.64 -21.02
N GLY A 228 -6.17 35.65 -21.76
CA GLY A 228 -5.48 35.03 -22.90
C GLY A 228 -4.74 33.72 -22.62
N ASP A 229 -4.57 33.31 -21.35
CA ASP A 229 -3.97 32.00 -21.01
C ASP A 229 -4.81 30.85 -21.57
N SER A 230 -4.17 29.92 -22.28
CA SER A 230 -4.84 28.77 -22.91
C SER A 230 -4.86 27.55 -21.98
N LEU A 231 -6.05 27.21 -21.50
CA LEU A 231 -6.28 26.02 -20.68
C LEU A 231 -6.40 24.77 -21.54
N MET A 232 -6.16 23.60 -20.94
CA MET A 232 -6.34 22.31 -21.58
C MET A 232 -7.85 22.04 -21.78
N PRO A 233 -8.33 21.92 -23.04
CA PRO A 233 -9.76 21.82 -23.30
C PRO A 233 -10.28 20.38 -23.27
N ALA A 234 -11.50 20.20 -22.78
CA ALA A 234 -12.29 18.98 -22.83
C ALA A 234 -13.49 19.18 -23.78
N TYR A 235 -13.25 19.05 -25.10
CA TYR A 235 -14.29 19.25 -26.11
C TYR A 235 -15.11 17.99 -26.38
N PHE A 236 -16.43 18.13 -26.35
CA PHE A 236 -17.39 17.07 -26.64
C PHE A 236 -18.22 17.42 -27.89
N ARG A 237 -18.56 16.41 -28.70
CA ARG A 237 -19.56 16.53 -29.77
C ARG A 237 -20.24 15.19 -30.04
N PHE A 238 -21.37 15.24 -30.75
CA PHE A 238 -22.00 14.03 -31.26
C PHE A 238 -21.41 13.62 -32.62
N SER A 239 -21.27 12.31 -32.82
CA SER A 239 -20.84 11.73 -34.09
C SER A 239 -21.88 11.93 -35.18
N THR A 240 -21.39 12.16 -36.40
CA THR A 240 -22.19 12.37 -37.60
C THR A 240 -22.01 11.21 -38.58
N GLY A 241 -22.84 11.14 -39.63
CA GLY A 241 -22.68 10.12 -40.68
C GLY A 241 -21.36 10.21 -41.47
N GLU A 242 -20.63 11.33 -41.35
CA GLU A 242 -19.25 11.46 -41.88
C GLU A 242 -18.21 10.75 -40.99
N ASP A 243 -18.48 10.58 -39.69
CA ASP A 243 -17.57 9.95 -38.73
C ASP A 243 -17.69 8.42 -38.78
N ASP A 244 -18.92 7.89 -38.69
CA ASP A 244 -19.26 6.49 -38.99
C ASP A 244 -20.75 6.41 -39.38
N PRO A 245 -21.11 5.87 -40.57
CA PRO A 245 -22.49 5.75 -41.03
C PRO A 245 -23.41 4.96 -40.08
N ASN A 246 -22.85 4.04 -39.30
CA ASN A 246 -23.58 3.16 -38.38
C ASN A 246 -23.58 3.66 -36.93
N MET A 247 -22.79 4.68 -36.60
CA MET A 247 -22.67 5.21 -35.24
C MET A 247 -23.02 6.70 -35.20
N ILE A 248 -24.20 7.08 -35.69
CA ILE A 248 -24.69 8.46 -35.64
C ILE A 248 -25.26 8.80 -34.25
N GLY A 249 -24.86 9.95 -33.70
CA GLY A 249 -25.36 10.47 -32.44
C GLY A 249 -24.77 9.80 -31.19
N TYR A 250 -23.55 9.27 -31.28
CA TYR A 250 -22.75 8.83 -30.13
C TYR A 250 -21.90 9.99 -29.61
N ASN A 251 -21.63 10.00 -28.30
CA ASN A 251 -20.79 11.03 -27.69
C ASN A 251 -19.30 10.80 -28.04
N MET A 252 -18.61 11.86 -28.44
CA MET A 252 -17.19 11.85 -28.80
C MET A 252 -16.45 12.93 -28.02
N ILE A 253 -15.19 12.65 -27.66
CA ILE A 253 -14.27 13.60 -27.03
C ILE A 253 -13.05 13.83 -27.92
N LEU A 254 -12.59 15.08 -28.04
CA LEU A 254 -11.39 15.42 -28.80
C LEU A 254 -10.14 14.96 -28.04
N GLN A 255 -9.23 14.29 -28.74
CA GLN A 255 -7.89 13.98 -28.25
C GLN A 255 -6.95 15.17 -28.53
N PRO A 256 -6.57 16.00 -27.54
CA PRO A 256 -5.95 17.31 -27.80
C PRO A 256 -4.59 17.21 -28.50
N LYS A 257 -3.79 16.17 -28.21
CA LYS A 257 -2.47 15.95 -28.80
C LYS A 257 -2.52 15.32 -30.19
N LEU A 258 -3.41 14.34 -30.39
CA LEU A 258 -3.52 13.56 -31.63
C LEU A 258 -4.49 14.19 -32.64
N ASN A 259 -5.25 15.21 -32.22
CA ASN A 259 -6.16 16.01 -33.05
C ASN A 259 -7.18 15.16 -33.85
N PHE A 260 -7.75 14.15 -33.19
CA PHE A 260 -8.87 13.36 -33.71
C PHE A 260 -9.96 13.20 -32.64
N TRP A 261 -11.18 12.90 -33.08
CA TRP A 261 -12.32 12.65 -32.19
C TRP A 261 -12.41 11.17 -31.85
N ASN A 262 -12.43 10.85 -30.57
CA ASN A 262 -12.55 9.47 -30.09
C ASN A 262 -13.94 9.25 -29.48
N PHE A 263 -14.53 8.09 -29.73
CA PHE A 263 -15.84 7.75 -29.18
C PHE A 263 -15.74 7.44 -27.69
N VAL A 264 -16.62 8.03 -26.86
CA VAL A 264 -16.57 7.85 -25.41
C VAL A 264 -16.79 6.39 -25.01
N HIS A 265 -17.75 5.68 -25.63
CA HIS A 265 -17.99 4.25 -25.36
C HIS A 265 -16.76 3.35 -25.66
N ILE A 266 -15.86 3.77 -26.55
CA ILE A 266 -14.60 3.06 -26.82
C ILE A 266 -13.58 3.31 -25.69
N LEU A 267 -13.58 4.51 -25.10
CA LEU A 267 -12.78 4.82 -23.92
C LEU A 267 -13.27 4.02 -22.70
N SER A 268 -14.59 3.89 -22.52
CA SER A 268 -15.17 3.12 -21.41
C SER A 268 -14.84 1.64 -21.50
N ASP A 269 -14.91 1.10 -22.73
CA ASP A 269 -14.49 -0.25 -23.02
C ASP A 269 -12.98 -0.47 -22.83
N SER A 270 -12.15 0.50 -23.23
CA SER A 270 -10.70 0.47 -22.96
C SER A 270 -10.43 0.44 -21.46
N TRP A 271 -11.17 1.23 -20.67
CA TRP A 271 -11.06 1.22 -19.21
C TRP A 271 -11.44 -0.14 -18.60
N ASN A 272 -12.51 -0.79 -19.08
CA ASN A 272 -12.91 -2.12 -18.63
C ASN A 272 -11.84 -3.19 -18.94
N ILE A 273 -11.18 -3.09 -20.10
CA ILE A 273 -10.07 -3.98 -20.47
C ILE A 273 -8.84 -3.73 -19.56
N GLU A 274 -8.47 -2.46 -19.35
CA GLU A 274 -7.33 -2.09 -18.50
C GLU A 274 -7.54 -2.53 -17.04
N ASN A 275 -8.77 -2.50 -16.54
CA ASN A 275 -9.15 -2.92 -15.18
C ASN A 275 -9.61 -4.38 -15.09
N LYS A 276 -9.40 -5.18 -16.14
CA LYS A 276 -9.68 -6.63 -16.18
C LYS A 276 -11.14 -7.01 -15.85
N ILE A 277 -12.11 -6.14 -16.12
CA ILE A 277 -13.55 -6.45 -15.99
C ILE A 277 -13.96 -7.54 -17.00
N TYR A 278 -13.38 -7.48 -18.19
CA TYR A 278 -13.46 -8.54 -19.19
C TYR A 278 -12.26 -8.45 -20.15
N GLU A 279 -11.97 -9.54 -20.84
CA GLU A 279 -10.89 -9.60 -21.83
C GLU A 279 -11.35 -9.18 -23.23
N ARG A 280 -10.40 -8.73 -24.06
CA ARG A 280 -10.63 -8.40 -25.47
C ARG A 280 -11.08 -9.61 -26.30
N SER A 281 -10.78 -10.82 -25.85
CA SER A 281 -11.18 -12.11 -26.44
C SER A 281 -12.70 -12.34 -26.41
N ARG A 282 -13.44 -11.69 -25.50
CA ARG A 282 -14.90 -11.89 -25.28
C ARG A 282 -15.79 -11.45 -26.45
N GLY A 283 -15.29 -10.63 -27.36
CA GLY A 283 -16.02 -10.26 -28.57
C GLY A 283 -15.68 -8.88 -29.11
N ARG A 284 -16.04 -8.63 -30.38
CA ARG A 284 -15.74 -7.37 -31.08
C ARG A 284 -16.82 -6.30 -30.90
N ILE A 285 -18.02 -6.67 -30.48
CA ILE A 285 -19.16 -5.76 -30.33
C ILE A 285 -19.17 -5.17 -28.93
N ARG A 286 -19.37 -3.86 -28.85
CA ARG A 286 -19.62 -3.14 -27.61
C ARG A 286 -21.12 -2.89 -27.52
N HIS A 287 -21.74 -3.34 -26.45
CA HIS A 287 -23.17 -3.22 -26.23
C HIS A 287 -23.44 -2.40 -24.97
N HIS A 288 -24.35 -1.43 -25.08
CA HIS A 288 -24.90 -0.67 -23.94
C HIS A 288 -26.01 -1.50 -23.31
N LEU A 289 -25.85 -1.91 -22.05
CA LEU A 289 -26.82 -2.80 -21.37
C LEU A 289 -28.22 -2.18 -21.27
N ASP A 290 -28.30 -0.85 -21.08
CA ASP A 290 -29.54 -0.09 -21.00
C ASP A 290 -30.08 0.38 -22.37
N PHE A 291 -29.43 0.01 -23.48
CA PHE A 291 -29.74 0.47 -24.85
C PHE A 291 -29.66 1.99 -25.07
N ASN A 292 -29.15 2.73 -24.09
CA ASN A 292 -28.93 4.17 -24.18
C ASN A 292 -27.49 4.44 -24.63
N LYS A 293 -27.33 4.76 -25.92
CA LYS A 293 -26.04 5.08 -26.53
C LYS A 293 -25.30 6.29 -25.93
N LEU A 294 -25.96 7.08 -25.08
CA LEU A 294 -25.37 8.24 -24.40
C LEU A 294 -24.83 7.90 -23.01
N ASN A 295 -25.30 6.82 -22.39
CA ASN A 295 -24.81 6.35 -21.10
C ASN A 295 -23.54 5.53 -21.30
N ASN A 296 -22.39 6.20 -21.25
CA ASN A 296 -21.10 5.54 -21.45
C ASN A 296 -20.40 5.23 -20.13
N ASN A 297 -21.16 5.06 -19.04
CA ASN A 297 -20.60 4.52 -17.80
C ASN A 297 -19.93 3.17 -18.12
N PRO A 298 -18.66 2.94 -17.71
CA PRO A 298 -18.01 1.65 -17.91
C PRO A 298 -18.84 0.44 -17.45
N GLU A 299 -19.66 0.58 -16.41
CA GLU A 299 -20.56 -0.48 -15.93
C GLU A 299 -21.70 -0.81 -16.91
N ASN A 300 -22.06 0.14 -17.79
CA ASN A 300 -23.09 -0.05 -18.81
C ASN A 300 -22.55 -0.64 -20.12
N ILE A 301 -21.24 -0.83 -20.27
CA ILE A 301 -20.62 -1.30 -21.51
C ILE A 301 -20.15 -2.75 -21.37
N GLN A 302 -20.61 -3.61 -22.27
CA GLN A 302 -20.20 -5.02 -22.33
C GLN A 302 -19.66 -5.42 -23.71
N ARG A 303 -18.66 -6.31 -23.72
CA ARG A 303 -18.22 -7.00 -24.94
C ARG A 303 -18.92 -8.34 -25.12
N MET A 304 -19.39 -8.60 -26.34
CA MET A 304 -20.03 -9.86 -26.72
C MET A 304 -19.75 -10.21 -28.19
N GLY A 305 -19.92 -11.49 -28.52
CA GLY A 305 -19.80 -11.99 -29.90
C GLY A 305 -20.96 -11.55 -30.79
N TRP A 306 -20.80 -11.60 -32.12
CA TRP A 306 -21.89 -11.24 -33.06
C TRP A 306 -23.12 -12.12 -32.93
N LYS A 307 -22.91 -13.43 -32.73
CA LYS A 307 -24.00 -14.38 -32.52
C LYS A 307 -24.75 -14.11 -31.21
N GLU A 308 -24.01 -13.87 -30.13
CA GLU A 308 -24.54 -13.60 -28.80
C GLU A 308 -25.32 -12.27 -28.76
N HIS A 309 -24.76 -11.21 -29.36
CA HIS A 309 -25.43 -9.92 -29.52
C HIS A 309 -26.75 -10.07 -30.27
N TRP A 310 -26.75 -10.76 -31.41
CA TRP A 310 -27.97 -10.97 -32.19
C TRP A 310 -29.02 -11.77 -31.42
N GLN A 311 -28.60 -12.81 -30.71
CA GLN A 311 -29.48 -13.65 -29.90
C GLN A 311 -30.08 -12.89 -28.70
N PHE A 312 -29.30 -11.99 -28.08
CA PHE A 312 -29.76 -11.10 -27.03
C PHE A 312 -30.87 -10.15 -27.53
N HIS A 313 -30.65 -9.49 -28.67
CA HIS A 313 -31.68 -8.63 -29.29
C HIS A 313 -32.91 -9.41 -29.74
N TYR A 314 -32.73 -10.61 -30.31
CA TYR A 314 -33.83 -11.48 -30.71
C TYR A 314 -34.69 -11.90 -29.52
N ASN A 315 -34.06 -12.35 -28.43
CA ASN A 315 -34.79 -12.76 -27.22
C ASN A 315 -35.52 -11.58 -26.58
N LEU A 316 -34.89 -10.42 -26.47
CA LEU A 316 -35.51 -9.21 -25.92
C LEU A 316 -36.72 -8.76 -26.76
N THR A 317 -36.56 -8.72 -28.09
CA THR A 317 -37.66 -8.33 -28.99
C THR A 317 -38.77 -9.36 -28.99
N SER A 318 -38.46 -10.66 -28.94
CA SER A 318 -39.44 -11.74 -28.79
C SER A 318 -40.23 -11.62 -27.49
N LEU A 319 -39.55 -11.43 -26.35
CA LEU A 319 -40.17 -11.23 -25.04
C LEU A 319 -41.08 -10.00 -25.01
N ARG A 320 -40.62 -8.86 -25.52
CA ARG A 320 -41.45 -7.64 -25.65
C ARG A 320 -42.63 -7.85 -26.59
N HIS A 321 -42.45 -8.59 -27.68
CA HIS A 321 -43.52 -8.92 -28.61
C HIS A 321 -44.52 -9.94 -28.04
N ILE A 322 -44.20 -10.66 -26.96
CA ILE A 322 -45.17 -11.53 -26.27
C ILE A 322 -45.91 -10.71 -25.20
N ASN A 323 -45.16 -9.97 -24.37
CA ASN A 323 -45.64 -9.42 -23.10
C ASN A 323 -46.06 -7.95 -23.11
N ASP A 324 -45.71 -7.15 -24.12
CA ASP A 324 -45.99 -5.70 -24.17
C ASP A 324 -46.98 -5.35 -25.30
N GLU A 325 -48.25 -5.13 -24.93
CA GLU A 325 -49.31 -4.75 -25.88
C GLU A 325 -49.08 -3.37 -26.51
N ASN A 326 -48.50 -2.42 -25.78
CA ASN A 326 -48.19 -1.10 -26.29
C ASN A 326 -47.09 -1.15 -27.36
N TYR A 327 -46.10 -2.03 -27.19
CA TYR A 327 -45.09 -2.30 -28.19
C TYR A 327 -45.69 -2.91 -29.47
N LYS A 328 -46.60 -3.89 -29.35
CA LYS A 328 -47.33 -4.47 -30.50
C LYS A 328 -48.13 -3.41 -31.26
N ALA A 329 -48.86 -2.55 -30.55
CA ALA A 329 -49.67 -1.50 -31.12
C ALA A 329 -48.83 -0.48 -31.92
N LYS A 330 -47.72 0.01 -31.33
CA LYS A 330 -46.78 0.92 -32.01
C LYS A 330 -46.14 0.27 -33.24
N LEU A 331 -45.81 -1.03 -33.18
CA LEU A 331 -45.20 -1.74 -34.30
C LEU A 331 -46.19 -1.91 -35.46
N ALA A 332 -47.46 -2.22 -35.15
CA ALA A 332 -48.54 -2.30 -36.13
C ALA A 332 -48.87 -0.93 -36.76
N GLU A 333 -48.84 0.14 -35.97
CA GLU A 333 -49.01 1.51 -36.45
C GLU A 333 -47.83 1.94 -37.35
N GLY A 334 -46.60 1.63 -36.94
CA GLY A 334 -45.39 1.89 -37.73
C GLY A 334 -45.38 1.16 -39.07
N ARG A 335 -45.82 -0.12 -39.09
CA ARG A 335 -45.99 -0.88 -40.35
C ARG A 335 -47.07 -0.27 -41.24
N ARG A 336 -48.21 0.16 -40.66
CA ARG A 336 -49.27 0.84 -41.42
C ARG A 336 -48.78 2.15 -42.04
N LYS A 337 -48.06 2.99 -41.27
CA LYS A 337 -47.45 4.23 -41.78
C LYS A 337 -46.40 3.96 -42.85
N PHE A 338 -45.53 2.96 -42.66
CA PHE A 338 -44.50 2.57 -43.62
C PHE A 338 -45.10 2.12 -44.96
N TRP A 339 -46.17 1.31 -44.94
CA TRP A 339 -46.84 0.82 -46.15
C TRP A 339 -47.87 1.79 -46.73
N ALA A 340 -48.30 2.82 -45.97
CA ALA A 340 -49.15 3.89 -46.48
C ALA A 340 -48.38 4.78 -47.48
N GLU A 341 -47.08 4.97 -47.28
CA GLU A 341 -46.22 5.70 -48.20
C GLU A 341 -46.01 4.96 -49.53
N GLU A 342 -46.47 5.57 -50.62
CA GLU A 342 -46.40 5.00 -51.97
C GLU A 342 -44.95 4.74 -52.43
N LYS A 343 -44.00 5.55 -51.94
CA LYS A 343 -42.57 5.42 -52.21
C LYS A 343 -42.01 4.09 -51.67
N ASN A 344 -42.41 3.67 -50.48
CA ASN A 344 -41.95 2.43 -49.87
C ASN A 344 -42.55 1.21 -50.57
N ARG A 345 -43.82 1.29 -51.00
CA ARG A 345 -44.46 0.28 -51.86
C ARG A 345 -43.74 0.14 -53.20
N LYS A 346 -43.36 1.26 -53.84
CA LYS A 346 -42.60 1.28 -55.10
C LYS A 346 -41.18 0.69 -54.94
N ILE A 347 -40.46 1.06 -53.88
CA ILE A 347 -39.12 0.53 -53.59
C ILE A 347 -39.18 -0.98 -53.30
N PHE A 348 -40.16 -1.42 -52.51
CA PHE A 348 -40.34 -2.85 -52.23
C PHE A 348 -40.71 -3.63 -53.50
N SER A 349 -41.62 -3.09 -54.32
CA SER A 349 -41.95 -3.66 -55.64
C SER A 349 -40.73 -3.75 -56.56
N GLN A 350 -39.88 -2.71 -56.60
CA GLN A 350 -38.60 -2.74 -57.33
C GLN A 350 -37.65 -3.82 -56.80
N ARG A 351 -37.52 -3.96 -55.48
CA ARG A 351 -36.65 -4.94 -54.84
C ARG A 351 -37.12 -6.38 -55.09
N ILE A 352 -38.44 -6.61 -55.04
CA ILE A 352 -39.05 -7.88 -55.42
C ILE A 352 -38.86 -8.16 -56.91
N ARG A 353 -39.01 -7.14 -57.76
CA ARG A 353 -38.73 -7.24 -59.19
C ARG A 353 -37.27 -7.62 -59.47
N GLU A 354 -36.31 -6.97 -58.82
CA GLU A 354 -34.87 -7.28 -58.95
C GLU A 354 -34.53 -8.68 -58.45
N ARG A 355 -35.07 -9.07 -57.31
CA ARG A 355 -34.95 -10.43 -56.77
C ARG A 355 -35.55 -11.46 -57.74
N ASN A 356 -36.71 -11.17 -58.30
CA ASN A 356 -37.34 -12.05 -59.29
C ASN A 356 -36.46 -12.14 -60.53
N ILE A 357 -35.93 -11.03 -61.06
CA ILE A 357 -34.97 -11.03 -62.19
C ILE A 357 -33.74 -11.89 -61.87
N LEU A 358 -33.19 -11.80 -60.65
CA LEU A 358 -32.05 -12.61 -60.22
C LEU A 358 -32.39 -14.11 -60.15
N ASN A 359 -33.57 -14.43 -59.61
CA ASN A 359 -34.07 -15.80 -59.56
C ASN A 359 -34.31 -16.36 -60.97
N TRP A 360 -34.84 -15.55 -61.88
CA TRP A 360 -35.02 -15.87 -63.31
C TRP A 360 -33.70 -16.04 -64.06
N LYS A 361 -32.53 -15.66 -63.52
CA LYS A 361 -31.22 -16.02 -64.09
C LYS A 361 -30.78 -17.43 -63.74
N LYS A 362 -31.29 -18.02 -62.64
CA LYS A 362 -30.93 -19.39 -62.21
C LYS A 362 -31.63 -20.42 -63.10
N LYS A 363 -30.89 -21.35 -63.70
CA LYS A 363 -31.41 -22.34 -64.67
C LYS A 363 -32.46 -23.25 -64.02
N GLU A 364 -32.23 -23.72 -62.80
CA GLU A 364 -33.14 -24.58 -62.03
C GLU A 364 -34.43 -23.87 -61.57
N TYR A 365 -34.37 -22.57 -61.29
CA TYR A 365 -35.57 -21.78 -60.96
C TYR A 365 -36.40 -21.51 -62.21
N ARG A 366 -35.74 -21.26 -63.35
CA ARG A 366 -36.38 -21.17 -64.67
C ARG A 366 -37.08 -22.45 -65.06
N GLU A 367 -36.42 -23.61 -64.91
CA GLU A 367 -37.00 -24.91 -65.27
C GLU A 367 -38.25 -25.22 -64.42
N ARG A 368 -38.17 -24.97 -63.10
CA ARG A 368 -39.32 -25.14 -62.18
C ARG A 368 -40.46 -24.18 -62.47
N MET A 369 -40.16 -22.88 -62.66
CA MET A 369 -41.20 -21.91 -62.99
C MET A 369 -41.77 -22.12 -64.40
N ARG A 370 -41.01 -22.68 -65.35
CA ARG A 370 -41.54 -23.04 -66.67
C ARG A 370 -42.60 -24.12 -66.56
N ILE A 371 -42.35 -25.17 -65.77
CA ILE A 371 -43.33 -26.26 -65.54
C ILE A 371 -44.55 -25.71 -64.80
N PHE A 372 -44.34 -25.01 -63.67
CA PHE A 372 -45.40 -24.44 -62.85
C PHE A 372 -46.27 -23.42 -63.62
N LEU A 373 -45.66 -22.45 -64.33
CA LEU A 373 -46.41 -21.48 -65.12
C LEU A 373 -47.04 -22.11 -66.36
N SER A 374 -46.46 -23.18 -66.93
CA SER A 374 -47.11 -23.92 -68.01
C SER A 374 -48.39 -24.61 -67.54
N GLU A 375 -48.39 -25.22 -66.35
CA GLU A 375 -49.58 -25.82 -65.76
C GLU A 375 -50.63 -24.77 -65.37
N VAL A 376 -50.22 -23.68 -64.73
CA VAL A 376 -51.12 -22.57 -64.38
C VAL A 376 -51.72 -21.92 -65.63
N ASN A 377 -50.91 -21.68 -66.67
CA ASN A 377 -51.42 -21.09 -67.92
C ASN A 377 -52.27 -22.09 -68.71
N LYS A 378 -51.93 -23.38 -68.75
CA LYS A 378 -52.77 -24.41 -69.39
C LYS A 378 -54.12 -24.55 -68.69
N LYS A 379 -54.17 -24.37 -67.37
CA LYS A 379 -55.40 -24.34 -66.57
C LYS A 379 -56.21 -23.06 -66.86
N TYR A 380 -55.56 -21.90 -66.82
CA TYR A 380 -56.17 -20.60 -67.12
C TYR A 380 -56.71 -20.49 -68.57
N PHE A 381 -55.98 -21.02 -69.57
CA PHE A 381 -56.43 -21.01 -70.97
C PHE A 381 -57.50 -22.05 -71.27
N ARG A 382 -57.63 -23.10 -70.45
CA ARG A 382 -58.79 -24.02 -70.48
C ARG A 382 -60.03 -23.37 -69.90
N GLU A 383 -59.85 -22.61 -68.82
CA GLU A 383 -60.94 -21.92 -68.12
C GLU A 383 -61.39 -20.65 -68.85
N HIS A 384 -60.51 -19.96 -69.61
CA HIS A 384 -60.82 -18.71 -70.33
C HIS A 384 -60.26 -18.69 -71.79
N PRO A 385 -60.97 -19.29 -72.78
CA PRO A 385 -60.51 -19.41 -74.18
C PRO A 385 -60.36 -18.07 -74.92
N GLU A 386 -61.09 -17.04 -74.48
CA GLU A 386 -61.15 -15.71 -75.09
C GLU A 386 -59.83 -14.91 -74.91
N ALA A 387 -59.04 -15.27 -73.89
CA ALA A 387 -57.75 -14.66 -73.60
C ALA A 387 -56.68 -14.99 -74.66
N ILE A 388 -56.83 -16.11 -75.38
CA ILE A 388 -55.85 -16.58 -76.38
C ILE A 388 -55.84 -15.66 -77.61
N GLN A 389 -57.01 -15.23 -78.10
CA GLN A 389 -57.12 -14.32 -79.25
C GLN A 389 -56.67 -12.88 -78.91
N ARG A 390 -56.87 -12.45 -77.66
CA ARG A 390 -56.45 -11.12 -77.18
C ARG A 390 -54.93 -10.98 -77.08
N ILE A 391 -54.22 -12.01 -76.62
CA ILE A 391 -52.76 -11.95 -76.41
C ILE A 391 -52.01 -11.97 -77.75
N SER A 392 -52.46 -12.77 -78.72
CA SER A 392 -51.85 -12.84 -80.06
C SER A 392 -51.94 -11.51 -80.84
N ARG A 393 -53.09 -10.82 -80.80
CA ARG A 393 -53.29 -9.51 -81.46
C ARG A 393 -52.45 -8.38 -80.86
N THR A 394 -52.08 -8.49 -79.58
CA THR A 394 -51.42 -7.40 -78.82
C THR A 394 -49.89 -7.50 -78.89
N ALA A 395 -49.32 -8.71 -78.98
CA ALA A 395 -47.86 -8.91 -79.04
C ALA A 395 -47.23 -8.39 -80.35
N SER A 396 -47.86 -8.64 -81.50
CA SER A 396 -47.36 -8.20 -82.82
C SER A 396 -47.46 -6.68 -83.04
N LYS A 397 -48.45 -6.02 -82.45
CA LYS A 397 -48.60 -4.55 -82.48
C LYS A 397 -47.55 -3.84 -81.59
N THR A 398 -47.11 -4.49 -80.51
CA THR A 398 -46.21 -3.86 -79.52
C THR A 398 -44.75 -3.87 -79.96
N MET A 399 -44.27 -4.94 -80.62
CA MET A 399 -42.89 -5.02 -81.12
C MET A 399 -42.64 -4.14 -82.35
N ARG A 400 -43.62 -4.01 -83.27
CA ARG A 400 -43.52 -3.07 -84.42
C ARG A 400 -43.51 -1.60 -83.97
N ARG A 401 -44.26 -1.27 -82.92
CA ARG A 401 -44.33 0.08 -82.35
C ARG A 401 -43.05 0.52 -81.60
N LEU A 402 -42.31 -0.41 -80.99
CA LEU A 402 -41.10 -0.10 -80.22
C LEU A 402 -39.84 0.07 -81.09
N TRP A 403 -39.75 -0.63 -82.23
CA TRP A 403 -38.62 -0.51 -83.17
C TRP A 403 -38.70 0.71 -84.10
N GLN A 404 -39.89 1.28 -84.26
CA GLN A 404 -40.13 2.52 -85.00
C GLN A 404 -39.94 3.78 -84.15
N ASN A 405 -39.71 3.65 -82.83
CA ASN A 405 -39.51 4.78 -81.94
C ASN A 405 -38.03 5.25 -81.96
N PRO A 406 -37.73 6.46 -82.48
CA PRO A 406 -36.36 6.98 -82.59
C PRO A 406 -35.67 7.13 -81.23
N LYS A 407 -36.46 7.35 -80.16
CA LYS A 407 -35.98 7.43 -78.76
C LYS A 407 -35.45 6.09 -78.25
N TYR A 408 -36.01 4.95 -78.70
CA TYR A 408 -35.57 3.62 -78.27
C TYR A 408 -34.26 3.21 -78.96
N LYS A 409 -34.09 3.57 -80.24
CA LYS A 409 -32.81 3.45 -80.96
C LYS A 409 -31.72 4.35 -80.37
N ARG A 410 -32.06 5.60 -79.98
CA ARG A 410 -31.13 6.50 -79.27
C ARG A 410 -30.71 5.97 -77.90
N LEU A 411 -31.65 5.45 -77.10
CA LEU A 411 -31.36 4.93 -75.75
C LEU A 411 -30.40 3.73 -75.77
N PHE A 412 -30.49 2.89 -76.82
CA PHE A 412 -29.60 1.75 -76.98
C PHE A 412 -28.19 2.18 -77.40
N HIS A 413 -28.08 3.23 -78.20
CA HIS A 413 -26.81 3.85 -78.58
C HIS A 413 -26.17 4.64 -77.42
N GLU A 414 -26.98 5.37 -76.63
CA GLU A 414 -26.55 6.11 -75.43
C GLU A 414 -25.98 5.20 -74.35
N LYS A 415 -26.52 3.99 -74.16
CA LYS A 415 -25.98 3.01 -73.20
C LYS A 415 -24.61 2.44 -73.59
N ILE A 416 -24.29 2.43 -74.89
CA ILE A 416 -22.96 2.06 -75.39
C ILE A 416 -21.95 3.20 -75.13
N VAL A 417 -22.39 4.46 -75.23
CA VAL A 417 -21.58 5.66 -74.92
C VAL A 417 -21.38 5.86 -73.41
N GLU A 418 -22.38 5.53 -72.59
CA GLU A 418 -22.36 5.59 -71.11
C GLU A 418 -21.32 4.63 -70.51
N SER A 419 -21.07 3.49 -71.15
CA SER A 419 -19.99 2.56 -70.79
C SER A 419 -18.59 3.19 -70.85
N ASN A 420 -18.37 4.18 -71.73
CA ASN A 420 -17.08 4.86 -71.90
C ASN A 420 -16.88 6.09 -70.98
N ARG A 421 -17.92 6.57 -70.28
CA ARG A 421 -17.80 7.67 -69.31
C ARG A 421 -17.35 7.25 -67.90
N ASN A 422 -17.20 5.95 -67.65
CA ASN A 422 -16.77 5.36 -66.37
C ASN A 422 -15.30 5.63 -65.96
N ARG A 423 -14.69 6.76 -66.39
CA ARG A 423 -13.33 7.20 -66.02
C ARG A 423 -13.23 8.64 -65.49
N LYS A 424 -14.21 9.15 -64.73
CA LYS A 424 -14.05 10.41 -63.95
C LYS A 424 -14.62 10.31 -62.52
N GLY A 425 -13.87 9.67 -61.63
CA GLY A 425 -14.14 9.57 -60.19
C GLY A 425 -13.18 10.37 -59.28
N LYS A 426 -12.66 11.52 -59.74
CA LYS A 426 -11.87 12.44 -58.91
C LYS A 426 -12.24 13.91 -59.18
N THR A 427 -13.32 14.42 -58.57
CA THR A 427 -13.50 15.87 -58.31
C THR A 427 -14.66 16.12 -57.34
N ASN A 428 -14.38 16.38 -56.05
CA ASN A 428 -15.10 17.39 -55.23
C ASN A 428 -14.54 17.67 -53.81
N SER A 429 -13.22 17.85 -53.66
CA SER A 429 -12.62 18.39 -52.41
C SER A 429 -12.06 19.82 -52.55
N SER A 430 -12.21 20.47 -53.71
CA SER A 430 -11.59 21.77 -53.99
C SER A 430 -12.34 22.95 -53.36
N GLY A 431 -13.68 22.90 -53.24
CA GLY A 431 -14.49 24.01 -52.71
C GLY A 431 -14.32 24.25 -51.21
N LYS A 432 -14.40 23.21 -50.38
CA LYS A 432 -14.24 23.29 -48.92
C LYS A 432 -12.83 23.74 -48.52
N LYS A 433 -11.80 23.26 -49.23
CA LYS A 433 -10.39 23.67 -49.02
C LYS A 433 -10.16 25.15 -49.35
N LYS A 434 -10.76 25.65 -50.44
CA LYS A 434 -10.66 27.07 -50.83
C LYS A 434 -11.37 28.01 -49.85
N PHE A 435 -12.54 27.62 -49.33
CA PHE A 435 -13.27 28.37 -48.31
C PHE A 435 -12.48 28.46 -46.99
N LEU A 436 -11.97 27.32 -46.49
CA LEU A 436 -11.17 27.27 -45.26
C LEU A 436 -9.85 28.03 -45.37
N LYS A 437 -9.25 28.13 -46.57
CA LYS A 437 -8.00 28.86 -46.80
C LYS A 437 -8.12 30.36 -46.48
N ILE A 438 -9.27 30.96 -46.77
CA ILE A 438 -9.55 32.37 -46.45
C ILE A 438 -9.85 32.54 -44.94
N CYS A 439 -10.58 31.59 -44.34
CA CYS A 439 -10.83 31.61 -42.90
C CYS A 439 -9.53 31.50 -42.07
N HIS A 440 -8.61 30.62 -42.47
CA HIS A 440 -7.29 30.50 -41.83
C HIS A 440 -6.44 31.74 -42.03
N TYR A 441 -6.44 32.33 -43.23
CA TYR A 441 -5.71 33.58 -43.50
C TYR A 441 -6.12 34.74 -42.57
N LEU A 442 -7.42 34.88 -42.27
CA LEU A 442 -7.90 35.90 -41.34
C LEU A 442 -7.49 35.61 -39.90
N ASN A 443 -7.58 34.34 -39.49
CA ASN A 443 -7.22 33.90 -38.14
C ASN A 443 -5.70 34.03 -37.87
N ASP A 444 -4.85 33.68 -38.84
CA ASP A 444 -3.39 33.75 -38.73
C ASP A 444 -2.87 35.20 -38.63
N ARG A 445 -3.70 36.19 -39.01
CA ARG A 445 -3.40 37.64 -38.89
C ARG A 445 -4.16 38.34 -37.77
N ASN A 446 -4.81 37.60 -36.86
CA ASN A 446 -5.63 38.14 -35.76
C ASN A 446 -6.78 39.07 -36.22
N ILE A 447 -7.34 38.88 -37.41
CA ILE A 447 -8.48 39.66 -37.91
C ILE A 447 -9.77 38.91 -37.57
N ILE A 448 -10.74 39.61 -36.98
CA ILE A 448 -12.04 39.04 -36.56
C ILE A 448 -12.74 38.40 -37.77
N LEU A 449 -13.09 37.12 -37.65
CA LEU A 449 -13.75 36.35 -38.70
C LEU A 449 -15.24 36.70 -38.76
N ASN A 450 -15.60 37.62 -39.66
CA ASN A 450 -16.98 37.99 -39.96
C ASN A 450 -17.21 38.08 -41.48
N LYS A 451 -18.47 38.24 -41.90
CA LYS A 451 -18.87 38.28 -43.31
C LYS A 451 -18.10 39.33 -44.10
N ASP A 452 -17.95 40.53 -43.56
CA ASP A 452 -17.37 41.66 -44.25
C ASP A 452 -15.85 41.50 -44.43
N ASN A 453 -15.15 41.07 -43.38
CA ASN A 453 -13.70 40.79 -43.44
C ASN A 453 -13.38 39.61 -44.36
N PHE A 454 -14.24 38.58 -44.37
CA PHE A 454 -14.09 37.43 -45.26
C PHE A 454 -14.29 37.81 -46.72
N GLU A 455 -15.34 38.55 -47.06
CA GLU A 455 -15.58 39.00 -48.43
C GLU A 455 -14.54 40.03 -48.89
N LYS A 456 -14.03 40.87 -47.98
CA LYS A 456 -12.95 41.82 -48.26
C LYS A 456 -11.65 41.07 -48.59
N ALA A 457 -11.23 40.11 -47.77
CA ALA A 457 -10.05 39.27 -48.05
C ALA A 457 -10.24 38.41 -49.31
N ARG A 458 -11.45 37.90 -49.56
CA ARG A 458 -11.80 37.17 -50.78
C ARG A 458 -11.66 38.03 -52.03
N LYS A 459 -12.07 39.30 -51.99
CA LYS A 459 -11.97 40.24 -53.12
C LYS A 459 -10.56 40.77 -53.33
N SER A 460 -9.86 41.19 -52.26
CA SER A 460 -8.57 41.88 -52.36
C SER A 460 -7.35 40.97 -52.44
N VAL A 461 -7.42 39.74 -51.90
CA VAL A 461 -6.24 38.85 -51.78
C VAL A 461 -6.35 37.59 -52.64
N PHE A 462 -7.54 36.98 -52.76
CA PHE A 462 -7.69 35.64 -53.37
C PHE A 462 -8.49 35.58 -54.69
N GLY A 463 -9.14 36.67 -55.11
CA GLY A 463 -9.85 36.81 -56.39
C GLY A 463 -11.25 36.18 -56.46
N ILE A 464 -12.19 36.85 -57.15
CA ILE A 464 -13.65 36.60 -57.05
C ILE A 464 -14.11 35.30 -57.76
N LYS A 465 -13.57 35.00 -58.95
CA LYS A 465 -14.15 33.99 -59.85
C LYS A 465 -13.97 32.53 -59.42
N SER A 466 -13.06 32.23 -58.47
CA SER A 466 -12.70 30.83 -58.14
C SER A 466 -12.85 30.39 -56.67
N PHE A 467 -13.25 31.32 -55.78
CA PHE A 467 -13.43 31.08 -54.34
C PHE A 467 -14.91 31.21 -53.92
N THR A 468 -15.36 30.38 -52.99
CA THR A 468 -16.75 30.34 -52.49
C THR A 468 -17.06 31.55 -51.60
N SER A 469 -18.25 32.15 -51.74
CA SER A 469 -18.70 33.28 -50.90
C SER A 469 -19.00 32.87 -49.47
N TRP A 470 -18.99 33.84 -48.55
CA TRP A 470 -19.25 33.63 -47.12
C TRP A 470 -20.57 32.89 -46.91
N ASN A 471 -21.66 33.43 -47.45
CA ASN A 471 -23.01 32.87 -47.30
C ASN A 471 -23.13 31.47 -47.91
N LEU A 472 -22.50 31.24 -49.06
CA LEU A 472 -22.57 29.94 -49.74
C LEU A 472 -21.70 28.88 -49.05
N GLY A 473 -20.53 29.26 -48.54
CA GLY A 473 -19.61 28.36 -47.84
C GLY A 473 -20.13 27.94 -46.47
N ILE A 474 -20.72 28.89 -45.72
CA ILE A 474 -21.37 28.61 -44.44
C ILE A 474 -22.62 27.75 -44.61
N ALA A 475 -23.48 28.06 -45.58
CA ALA A 475 -24.68 27.25 -45.83
C ALA A 475 -24.33 25.84 -46.31
N LYS A 476 -23.33 25.70 -47.20
CA LYS A 476 -22.99 24.42 -47.85
C LYS A 476 -22.13 23.49 -46.99
N HIS A 477 -21.32 24.03 -46.08
CA HIS A 477 -20.35 23.22 -45.31
C HIS A 477 -20.49 23.29 -43.79
N TYR A 478 -21.26 24.26 -43.28
CA TYR A 478 -21.41 24.51 -41.83
C TYR A 478 -22.87 24.76 -41.44
N ASN A 479 -23.83 24.41 -42.30
CA ASN A 479 -25.27 24.47 -42.04
C ASN A 479 -25.79 25.80 -41.44
N ARG A 480 -25.20 26.92 -41.84
CA ARG A 480 -25.50 28.27 -41.30
C ARG A 480 -25.07 28.51 -39.85
N ASP A 481 -24.40 27.57 -39.20
CA ASP A 481 -23.90 27.69 -37.84
C ASP A 481 -22.46 28.27 -37.83
N ILE A 482 -22.35 29.50 -37.34
CA ILE A 482 -21.08 30.23 -37.22
C ILE A 482 -20.25 29.70 -36.05
N ASN A 483 -20.87 29.21 -34.97
CA ASN A 483 -20.17 28.68 -33.80
C ASN A 483 -19.44 27.39 -34.14
N LEU A 484 -20.00 26.56 -35.03
CA LEU A 484 -19.36 25.35 -35.55
C LEU A 484 -18.12 25.66 -36.41
N LEU A 485 -18.15 26.76 -37.17
CA LEU A 485 -17.01 27.26 -37.94
C LEU A 485 -15.92 27.81 -37.00
N SER A 486 -16.31 28.60 -36.00
CA SER A 486 -15.42 29.13 -34.96
C SER A 486 -14.76 28.01 -34.15
N SER A 487 -15.50 26.98 -33.74
CA SER A 487 -14.97 25.79 -33.05
C SER A 487 -13.92 25.02 -33.87
N LYS A 488 -14.06 25.03 -35.21
CA LYS A 488 -13.12 24.35 -36.11
C LYS A 488 -11.83 25.13 -36.36
N ILE A 489 -11.85 26.44 -36.15
CA ILE A 489 -10.74 27.37 -36.39
C ILE A 489 -10.04 27.76 -35.09
N ASN A 490 -10.78 28.00 -34.00
CA ASN A 490 -10.30 28.29 -32.65
C ASN A 490 -10.16 27.00 -31.83
N ARG A 491 -8.91 26.61 -31.53
CA ARG A 491 -8.57 25.33 -30.89
C ARG A 491 -8.25 25.43 -29.39
N ASN A 492 -8.65 26.49 -28.67
CA ASN A 492 -8.27 26.72 -27.27
C ASN A 492 -9.46 27.28 -26.46
N HIS A 493 -9.59 26.89 -25.18
CA HIS A 493 -10.33 27.70 -24.19
C HIS A 493 -9.35 28.70 -23.58
N LYS A 494 -9.68 29.98 -23.70
CA LYS A 494 -8.89 31.08 -23.14
C LYS A 494 -9.57 31.65 -21.91
N VAL A 495 -8.76 31.98 -20.90
CA VAL A 495 -9.22 32.79 -19.78
C VAL A 495 -9.55 34.18 -20.31
N VAL A 496 -10.80 34.64 -20.13
CA VAL A 496 -11.22 35.99 -20.52
C VAL A 496 -10.86 36.97 -19.43
N ARG A 497 -11.22 36.64 -18.19
CA ARG A 497 -10.91 37.45 -17.00
C ARG A 497 -11.00 36.60 -15.74
N VAL A 498 -10.43 37.16 -14.70
CA VAL A 498 -10.27 36.53 -13.40
C VAL A 498 -10.70 37.55 -12.34
N GLU A 499 -11.69 37.22 -11.52
CA GLU A 499 -12.31 38.12 -10.56
C GLU A 499 -12.14 37.57 -9.14
N PHE A 500 -11.61 38.39 -8.22
CA PHE A 500 -11.61 38.06 -6.80
C PHE A 500 -12.98 38.31 -6.22
N LEU A 501 -13.54 37.31 -5.54
CA LEU A 501 -14.84 37.44 -4.89
C LEU A 501 -14.62 37.81 -3.42
N LYS A 502 -15.45 38.71 -2.88
CA LYS A 502 -15.43 39.08 -1.44
C LYS A 502 -16.18 38.08 -0.55
N GLU A 503 -16.81 37.07 -1.16
CA GLU A 503 -17.56 36.00 -0.49
C GLU A 503 -16.64 34.84 -0.13
N PHE A 504 -16.95 34.15 0.98
CA PHE A 504 -16.31 32.91 1.40
C PHE A 504 -17.27 31.75 1.15
N ALA A 505 -16.76 30.60 0.73
CA ALA A 505 -17.59 29.43 0.46
C ALA A 505 -16.94 28.13 0.96
N ASN A 506 -17.77 27.13 1.24
CA ASN A 506 -17.28 25.76 1.47
C ASN A 506 -16.76 25.19 0.16
N VAL A 507 -15.55 24.62 0.21
CA VAL A 507 -14.87 24.06 -0.96
C VAL A 507 -14.68 22.56 -0.82
N TYR A 508 -14.64 21.91 -1.98
CA TYR A 508 -14.72 20.48 -2.19
C TYR A 508 -13.58 20.04 -3.12
N ASP A 509 -13.26 18.76 -3.07
CA ASP A 509 -12.37 18.09 -4.02
C ASP A 509 -12.78 16.61 -4.17
N LEU A 510 -12.23 15.96 -5.19
CA LEU A 510 -12.39 14.54 -5.47
C LEU A 510 -11.05 13.91 -5.84
N THR A 511 -11.00 12.58 -5.85
CA THR A 511 -9.77 11.82 -6.10
C THR A 511 -9.89 11.07 -7.42
N ILE A 512 -8.82 11.11 -8.20
CA ILE A 512 -8.63 10.35 -9.43
C ILE A 512 -7.26 9.71 -9.29
N GLU A 513 -7.25 8.38 -9.18
CA GLU A 513 -6.03 7.61 -9.03
C GLU A 513 -5.18 7.66 -10.31
N LYS A 514 -3.85 7.58 -10.16
CA LYS A 514 -2.81 7.55 -11.21
C LYS A 514 -2.54 8.88 -11.91
N THR A 515 -3.56 9.57 -12.41
CA THR A 515 -3.38 10.73 -13.31
C THR A 515 -3.54 12.09 -12.63
N HIS A 516 -4.18 12.13 -11.47
CA HIS A 516 -4.31 13.33 -10.64
C HIS A 516 -4.97 14.54 -11.34
N ASN A 517 -5.88 14.29 -12.28
CA ASN A 517 -6.65 15.34 -12.98
C ASN A 517 -8.03 14.85 -13.45
N PHE A 518 -8.98 15.77 -13.65
CA PHE A 518 -10.34 15.46 -14.11
C PHE A 518 -10.94 16.59 -14.97
N ALA A 519 -12.03 16.29 -15.69
CA ALA A 519 -12.75 17.24 -16.53
C ALA A 519 -13.94 17.90 -15.83
N LEU A 520 -14.00 19.23 -15.87
CA LEU A 520 -15.19 19.99 -15.46
C LEU A 520 -16.21 20.09 -16.60
N SER A 521 -17.48 20.29 -16.27
CA SER A 521 -18.53 20.55 -17.27
C SER A 521 -18.25 21.81 -18.09
N ALA A 522 -17.51 22.77 -17.50
CA ALA A 522 -17.05 24.00 -18.14
C ALA A 522 -16.09 23.77 -19.34
N GLY A 523 -15.70 22.53 -19.62
CA GLY A 523 -14.93 22.16 -20.82
C GLY A 523 -13.42 22.25 -20.63
N VAL A 524 -12.91 22.14 -19.40
CA VAL A 524 -11.46 22.20 -19.09
C VAL A 524 -11.03 21.07 -18.15
N PHE A 525 -9.75 20.69 -18.25
CA PHE A 525 -9.12 19.76 -17.30
C PHE A 525 -8.42 20.48 -16.15
N VAL A 526 -8.60 19.96 -14.95
CA VAL A 526 -8.15 20.54 -13.67
C VAL A 526 -7.49 19.48 -12.78
N HIS A 527 -6.70 19.89 -11.80
CA HIS A 527 -5.92 19.00 -10.92
C HIS A 527 -6.73 18.53 -9.69
N ASN A 528 -6.38 17.37 -9.09
CA ASN A 528 -6.93 16.87 -7.82
C ASN A 528 -5.92 16.98 -6.65
N SER A 529 -6.31 16.65 -5.41
CA SER A 529 -5.39 16.53 -4.26
C SER A 529 -5.60 15.25 -3.41
N ILE A 530 -4.54 14.48 -3.06
CA ILE A 530 -4.52 13.49 -1.94
C ILE A 530 -3.15 12.86 -1.58
N ASP A 531 -3.05 12.49 -0.28
CA ASP A 531 -2.04 11.76 0.51
C ASP A 531 -0.86 11.05 -0.17
N GLY A 532 0.34 11.32 0.37
CA GLY A 532 1.62 10.82 -0.14
C GLY A 532 2.29 11.77 -1.13
N ASP A 533 1.57 12.82 -1.54
CA ASP A 533 2.09 13.84 -2.44
C ASP A 533 3.27 14.59 -1.81
N PRO A 534 4.29 14.93 -2.63
CA PRO A 534 5.29 15.89 -2.21
C PRO A 534 4.60 17.18 -1.76
N PRO A 535 5.17 17.91 -0.79
CA PRO A 535 4.58 19.15 -0.32
C PRO A 535 4.25 20.07 -1.49
N SER A 536 3.14 20.80 -1.38
CA SER A 536 2.74 21.82 -2.36
C SER A 536 3.93 22.73 -2.70
N ALA A 537 4.02 23.34 -3.87
CA ALA A 537 5.18 24.17 -4.19
C ALA A 537 5.36 25.29 -3.15
N MET A 538 6.62 25.64 -2.81
CA MET A 538 6.94 26.64 -1.78
C MET A 538 6.24 28.00 -1.95
N ARG A 539 5.81 28.35 -3.17
CA ARG A 539 5.02 29.55 -3.47
C ARG A 539 3.58 29.54 -2.92
N TYR A 540 3.11 28.39 -2.42
CA TYR A 540 1.73 28.16 -1.96
C TYR A 540 1.62 27.84 -0.49
N LEU A 541 2.60 27.10 0.03
CA LEU A 541 2.70 26.87 1.44
C LEU A 541 3.09 28.18 2.11
N GLU A 542 2.48 28.48 3.24
CA GLU A 542 2.87 29.58 4.11
C GLU A 542 3.35 29.00 5.43
N ALA A 543 4.34 29.64 6.03
CA ALA A 543 5.01 29.19 7.23
C ALA A 543 5.26 30.36 8.18
N LYS A 544 5.27 30.04 9.48
CA LYS A 544 5.75 30.88 10.58
C LYS A 544 6.42 29.99 11.63
N LEU A 545 7.13 30.56 12.60
CA LEU A 545 7.69 29.75 13.69
C LEU A 545 6.55 29.15 14.51
N SER A 546 6.73 27.92 14.97
CA SER A 546 5.88 27.41 16.05
C SER A 546 6.34 27.99 17.38
N LYS A 547 5.53 27.86 18.44
CA LYS A 547 5.97 28.19 19.80
C LYS A 547 7.28 27.47 20.19
N ALA A 548 7.43 26.18 19.84
CA ALA A 548 8.64 25.42 20.14
C ALA A 548 9.85 25.90 19.31
N GLY A 549 9.62 26.37 18.08
CA GLY A 549 10.63 26.99 17.23
C GLY A 549 11.14 28.31 17.78
N GLU A 550 10.29 29.10 18.44
CA GLU A 550 10.70 30.33 19.12
C GLU A 550 11.58 30.06 20.34
N GLU A 551 11.27 29.03 21.13
CA GLU A 551 12.09 28.62 22.28
C GLU A 551 13.53 28.28 21.85
N MET A 552 13.74 27.83 20.61
CA MET A 552 15.08 27.60 20.08
C MET A 552 15.90 28.88 19.91
N LEU A 553 15.23 30.03 19.71
CA LEU A 553 15.81 31.32 19.35
C LEU A 553 15.82 32.34 20.50
N ILE A 554 15.31 31.98 21.67
CA ILE A 554 15.23 32.87 22.83
C ILE A 554 16.61 33.42 23.21
N ASP A 555 16.67 34.73 23.49
CA ASP A 555 17.86 35.46 23.92
C ASP A 555 19.01 35.48 22.89
N LEU A 556 18.72 35.27 21.60
CA LEU A 556 19.73 35.30 20.53
C LEU A 556 20.38 36.70 20.38
N GLU A 557 19.61 37.76 20.62
CA GLU A 557 20.05 39.15 20.57
C GLU A 557 20.96 39.58 21.73
N LYS A 558 21.06 38.75 22.78
CA LYS A 558 21.83 39.04 24.00
C LYS A 558 23.25 38.48 23.96
N GLU A 559 23.86 38.42 22.77
CA GLU A 559 25.22 37.91 22.54
C GLU A 559 25.47 36.51 23.14
N THR A 560 24.43 35.67 23.19
CA THR A 560 24.49 34.34 23.83
C THR A 560 25.24 33.30 22.99
N VAL A 561 25.37 33.53 21.68
CA VAL A 561 26.03 32.63 20.74
C VAL A 561 27.02 33.36 19.84
N SER A 562 28.03 32.63 19.37
CA SER A 562 29.01 33.16 18.43
C SER A 562 28.44 33.16 17.01
N PHE A 563 28.74 34.23 16.28
CA PHE A 563 28.38 34.39 14.87
C PHE A 563 29.61 34.16 13.97
N VAL A 564 29.36 33.60 12.80
CA VAL A 564 30.36 33.42 11.74
C VAL A 564 29.86 34.08 10.45
N PRO A 565 30.77 34.56 9.58
CA PRO A 565 30.39 35.02 8.25
C PRO A 565 29.62 33.93 7.49
N ASN A 566 28.62 34.34 6.73
CA ASN A 566 27.91 33.47 5.80
C ASN A 566 28.82 33.05 4.62
N TYR A 567 28.27 32.26 3.68
CA TYR A 567 29.06 31.67 2.59
C TYR A 567 29.74 32.68 1.64
N ASP A 568 29.25 33.93 1.56
CA ASP A 568 29.81 35.01 0.73
C ASP A 568 30.41 36.17 1.54
N GLY A 569 30.44 36.06 2.87
CA GLY A 569 30.98 37.06 3.78
C GLY A 569 30.16 38.35 3.94
N THR A 570 28.98 38.46 3.33
CA THR A 570 28.15 39.68 3.38
C THR A 570 27.23 39.77 4.59
N GLN A 571 26.95 38.65 5.26
CA GLN A 571 26.08 38.54 6.43
C GLN A 571 26.74 37.69 7.52
N GLN A 572 26.16 37.73 8.72
CA GLN A 572 26.58 36.89 9.85
C GLN A 572 25.47 35.87 10.18
N GLU A 573 25.85 34.62 10.42
CA GLU A 573 24.95 33.54 10.87
C GLU A 573 25.42 32.94 12.21
N PRO A 574 24.49 32.53 13.08
CA PRO A 574 24.84 31.92 14.35
C PRO A 574 25.42 30.51 14.13
N THR A 575 26.49 30.19 14.86
CA THR A 575 27.11 28.85 14.81
C THR A 575 26.17 27.77 15.35
N VAL A 576 25.48 28.08 16.45
CA VAL A 576 24.46 27.27 17.14
C VAL A 576 23.37 28.18 17.66
N LEU A 577 22.21 27.62 18.01
CA LEU A 577 21.12 28.37 18.65
C LEU A 577 21.16 28.29 20.20
N PRO A 578 20.63 29.30 20.92
CA PRO A 578 20.52 29.29 22.38
C PRO A 578 19.73 28.10 22.94
N ALA A 579 18.83 27.51 22.14
CA ALA A 579 18.14 26.25 22.38
C ALA A 579 17.50 26.15 23.78
N GLY A 580 16.44 26.92 24.02
CA GLY A 580 15.67 26.86 25.27
C GLY A 580 15.09 25.48 25.57
N ILE A 581 14.89 24.63 24.55
CA ILE A 581 14.44 23.24 24.69
C ILE A 581 15.53 22.23 24.25
N PRO A 582 15.61 21.03 24.84
CA PRO A 582 16.56 19.96 24.47
C PRO A 582 16.20 19.27 23.12
N ASN A 583 16.11 20.04 22.04
CA ASN A 583 15.53 19.63 20.77
C ASN A 583 16.12 18.33 20.17
N LEU A 584 17.43 18.07 20.33
CA LEU A 584 18.06 16.84 19.84
C LEU A 584 17.36 15.58 20.38
N LEU A 585 17.00 15.60 21.66
CA LEU A 585 16.34 14.47 22.32
C LEU A 585 14.84 14.48 22.08
N LEU A 586 14.20 15.66 22.08
CA LEU A 586 12.76 15.79 21.93
C LEU A 586 12.27 15.37 20.55
N ASN A 587 12.94 15.87 19.50
CA ASN A 587 12.55 15.65 18.12
C ASN A 587 13.38 14.58 17.43
N GLY A 588 14.54 14.21 18.02
CA GLY A 588 15.46 13.30 17.39
C GLY A 588 16.15 13.91 16.17
N ALA A 589 17.01 13.11 15.54
CA ALA A 589 17.68 13.49 14.32
C ALA A 589 18.01 12.24 13.51
N MET A 590 17.80 12.32 12.20
CA MET A 590 18.19 11.27 11.28
C MET A 590 19.00 11.83 10.13
N GLY A 591 20.06 11.13 9.73
CA GLY A 591 20.92 11.58 8.65
C GLY A 591 21.97 10.54 8.29
N ILE A 592 22.31 10.50 7.00
CA ILE A 592 23.44 9.74 6.50
C ILE A 592 24.50 10.77 6.09
N ALA A 593 25.72 10.55 6.58
CA ALA A 593 26.90 11.35 6.27
C ALA A 593 27.92 10.48 5.53
N VAL A 594 29.07 11.05 5.15
CA VAL A 594 30.14 10.27 4.50
C VAL A 594 30.76 9.33 5.53
N GLY A 595 30.50 8.03 5.43
CA GLY A 595 31.03 7.01 6.34
C GLY A 595 30.36 6.90 7.72
N MET A 596 29.30 7.68 7.98
CA MET A 596 28.59 7.68 9.27
C MET A 596 27.09 7.85 9.08
N ALA A 597 26.29 7.48 10.08
CA ALA A 597 24.85 7.72 10.10
C ALA A 597 24.43 8.10 11.52
N THR A 598 23.41 8.94 11.64
CA THR A 598 22.76 9.30 12.91
C THR A 598 21.29 8.92 12.87
N SER A 599 20.79 8.37 13.97
CA SER A 599 19.42 7.91 14.12
C SER A 599 19.02 8.04 15.59
N ILE A 600 18.62 9.24 15.99
CA ILE A 600 18.22 9.57 17.36
C ILE A 600 16.68 9.61 17.37
N PRO A 601 16.00 8.82 18.22
CA PRO A 601 14.55 8.83 18.31
C PRO A 601 14.05 10.04 19.14
N PRO A 602 12.80 10.47 18.92
CA PRO A 602 12.16 11.50 19.71
C PRO A 602 11.80 11.01 21.13
N HIS A 603 11.72 11.95 22.07
CA HIS A 603 11.42 11.71 23.48
C HIS A 603 10.35 12.67 24.00
N ASN A 604 9.76 12.30 25.14
CA ASN A 604 8.79 13.14 25.83
C ASN A 604 9.49 14.31 26.54
N LEU A 605 8.96 15.53 26.39
CA LEU A 605 9.49 16.72 27.03
C LEU A 605 9.45 16.65 28.55
N ASN A 606 8.34 16.22 29.14
CA ASN A 606 8.19 16.20 30.60
C ASN A 606 9.20 15.26 31.25
N GLU A 607 9.35 14.06 30.69
CA GLU A 607 10.33 13.07 31.15
C GLU A 607 11.77 13.55 30.96
N THR A 608 12.06 14.20 29.82
CA THR A 608 13.39 14.75 29.56
C THR A 608 13.72 15.89 30.53
N CYS A 609 12.78 16.79 30.80
CA CYS A 609 12.96 17.86 31.78
C CYS A 609 13.17 17.31 33.20
N ASP A 610 12.43 16.27 33.60
CA ASP A 610 12.61 15.64 34.91
C ASP A 610 13.99 15.00 35.05
N ALA A 611 14.47 14.31 34.02
CA ALA A 611 15.83 13.80 33.99
C ALA A 611 16.91 14.90 34.02
N LEU A 612 16.69 16.01 33.31
CA LEU A 612 17.60 17.16 33.33
C LEU A 612 17.67 17.83 34.72
N VAL A 613 16.52 18.00 35.38
CA VAL A 613 16.44 18.54 36.74
C VAL A 613 17.11 17.60 37.74
N TYR A 614 16.94 16.27 37.59
CA TYR A 614 17.62 15.29 38.42
C TYR A 614 19.15 15.35 38.23
N LEU A 615 19.63 15.36 36.98
CA LEU A 615 21.07 15.45 36.66
C LEU A 615 21.71 16.77 37.12
N LEU A 616 20.95 17.86 37.23
CA LEU A 616 21.44 19.10 37.81
C LEU A 616 21.75 18.98 39.32
N LEU A 617 21.00 18.15 40.05
CA LEU A 617 21.21 17.89 41.47
C LEU A 617 22.18 16.73 41.72
N HIS A 618 22.23 15.76 40.80
CA HIS A 618 23.03 14.54 40.89
C HIS A 618 23.85 14.33 39.60
N PRO A 619 24.98 15.03 39.42
CA PRO A 619 25.78 14.94 38.20
C PRO A 619 26.33 13.53 37.91
N GLU A 620 26.60 12.76 38.96
CA GLU A 620 27.16 11.41 38.88
C GLU A 620 26.10 10.32 38.68
N ALA A 621 24.81 10.66 38.53
CA ALA A 621 23.73 9.69 38.43
C ALA A 621 23.97 8.63 37.33
N GLU A 622 23.73 7.37 37.65
CA GLU A 622 23.86 6.26 36.72
C GLU A 622 22.69 6.20 35.73
N ILE A 623 22.88 5.49 34.61
CA ILE A 623 21.86 5.40 33.56
C ILE A 623 20.54 4.84 34.11
N ASP A 624 20.59 3.89 35.04
CA ASP A 624 19.39 3.28 35.64
C ASP A 624 18.55 4.27 36.48
N GLU A 625 19.19 5.26 37.09
CA GLU A 625 18.48 6.34 37.81
C GLU A 625 17.78 7.29 36.84
N ILE A 626 18.42 7.60 35.71
CA ILE A 626 17.81 8.43 34.65
C ILE A 626 16.57 7.74 34.07
N PHE A 627 16.60 6.42 33.93
CA PHE A 627 15.47 5.62 33.44
C PHE A 627 14.27 5.55 34.39
N GLN A 628 14.38 6.03 35.63
CA GLN A 628 13.22 6.24 36.50
C GLN A 628 12.33 7.39 36.00
N PHE A 629 12.94 8.34 35.29
CA PHE A 629 12.24 9.51 34.72
C PHE A 629 11.95 9.32 33.23
N VAL A 630 12.95 8.90 32.44
CA VAL A 630 12.79 8.66 30.99
C VAL A 630 12.50 7.19 30.74
N LYS A 631 11.26 6.90 30.33
CA LYS A 631 10.84 5.50 30.10
C LYS A 631 11.42 4.90 28.82
N GLY A 632 11.78 5.75 27.86
CA GLY A 632 12.33 5.37 26.55
C GLY A 632 11.92 6.34 25.44
N PRO A 633 12.01 5.94 24.16
CA PRO A 633 11.52 6.72 23.03
C PRO A 633 10.01 7.02 23.13
N ASP A 634 9.59 8.15 22.57
CA ASP A 634 8.18 8.53 22.47
C ASP A 634 7.89 9.11 21.07
N PHE A 635 7.47 8.23 20.16
CA PHE A 635 7.28 8.54 18.75
C PHE A 635 6.04 9.40 18.50
N PRO A 636 6.07 10.32 17.51
CA PRO A 636 4.92 11.16 17.19
C PRO A 636 3.69 10.37 16.74
N THR A 637 3.91 9.21 16.09
CA THR A 637 2.87 8.31 15.60
C THR A 637 2.36 7.30 16.63
N GLY A 638 2.94 7.28 17.85
CA GLY A 638 2.59 6.30 18.89
C GLY A 638 3.29 4.96 18.71
N GLY A 639 2.53 3.87 18.78
CA GLY A 639 2.98 2.49 18.69
C GLY A 639 3.30 1.85 20.04
N ILE A 640 3.70 0.58 19.98
CA ILE A 640 4.07 -0.23 21.14
C ILE A 640 5.55 -0.61 21.01
N ILE A 641 6.35 -0.27 22.01
CA ILE A 641 7.75 -0.66 22.13
C ILE A 641 7.88 -1.87 23.06
N PHE A 642 8.81 -2.77 22.76
CA PHE A 642 9.09 -3.97 23.56
C PHE A 642 10.51 -3.97 24.13
N ASN A 643 10.71 -4.85 25.13
CA ASN A 643 12.02 -5.21 25.68
C ASN A 643 12.79 -4.04 26.31
N LEU A 644 12.30 -3.56 27.45
CA LEU A 644 12.88 -2.42 28.17
C LEU A 644 14.37 -2.61 28.52
N LYS A 645 14.79 -3.85 28.82
CA LYS A 645 16.20 -4.16 29.11
C LYS A 645 17.11 -3.85 27.92
N GLN A 646 16.71 -4.24 26.71
CA GLN A 646 17.47 -3.97 25.49
C GLN A 646 17.55 -2.46 25.19
N ILE A 647 16.50 -1.71 25.51
CA ILE A 647 16.50 -0.24 25.34
C ILE A 647 17.52 0.40 26.28
N LYS A 648 17.56 -0.02 27.54
CA LYS A 648 18.55 0.46 28.52
C LYS A 648 19.99 0.22 28.06
N GLU A 649 20.29 -1.00 27.61
CA GLU A 649 21.59 -1.37 27.07
C GLU A 649 21.96 -0.51 25.83
N ALA A 650 20.99 -0.29 24.93
CA ALA A 650 21.18 0.54 23.75
C ALA A 650 21.43 2.02 24.08
N TYR A 651 20.76 2.56 25.09
CA TYR A 651 20.91 3.95 25.54
C TYR A 651 22.26 4.19 26.25
N ALA A 652 22.73 3.21 27.01
CA ALA A 652 24.06 3.24 27.62
C ALA A 652 25.15 3.17 26.55
N ALA A 653 25.00 2.29 25.55
CA ALA A 653 25.97 2.11 24.46
C ALA A 653 25.89 3.18 23.35
N GLY A 654 24.81 3.96 23.30
CA GLY A 654 24.54 4.94 22.23
C GLY A 654 24.08 4.33 20.89
N ARG A 655 23.99 3.00 20.81
CA ARG A 655 23.57 2.26 19.61
C ARG A 655 22.79 1.00 19.97
N GLY A 656 21.75 0.68 19.20
CA GLY A 656 20.99 -0.56 19.37
C GLY A 656 19.69 -0.58 18.58
N ALA A 657 18.94 -1.66 18.69
CA ALA A 657 17.65 -1.82 18.03
C ALA A 657 16.52 -1.71 19.06
N VAL A 658 15.48 -0.96 18.71
CA VAL A 658 14.23 -0.84 19.47
C VAL A 658 13.11 -1.40 18.60
N THR A 659 12.49 -2.49 19.02
CA THR A 659 11.37 -3.07 18.29
C THR A 659 10.11 -2.24 18.53
N VAL A 660 9.52 -1.76 17.45
CA VAL A 660 8.29 -0.95 17.42
C VAL A 660 7.22 -1.72 16.67
N ARG A 661 6.04 -1.86 17.27
CA ARG A 661 4.87 -2.50 16.68
C ARG A 661 3.71 -1.52 16.57
N ALA A 662 2.91 -1.68 15.54
CA ALA A 662 1.64 -0.99 15.35
C ALA A 662 0.67 -1.28 16.50
N LYS A 663 -0.19 -0.32 16.81
CA LYS A 663 -1.30 -0.53 17.74
C LYS A 663 -2.50 -1.04 16.97
N THR A 664 -2.98 -2.23 17.34
CA THR A 664 -4.04 -2.94 16.64
C THR A 664 -5.11 -3.44 17.61
N GLU A 665 -6.34 -3.51 17.14
CA GLU A 665 -7.48 -4.08 17.87
C GLU A 665 -8.22 -5.08 16.98
N ILE A 666 -8.91 -6.04 17.61
CA ILE A 666 -9.74 -7.02 16.92
C ILE A 666 -11.19 -6.73 17.31
N GLU A 667 -12.04 -6.51 16.32
CA GLU A 667 -13.49 -6.33 16.49
C GLU A 667 -14.24 -7.54 15.91
N GLU A 668 -15.25 -8.03 16.62
CA GLU A 668 -16.16 -9.08 16.13
C GLU A 668 -17.32 -8.46 15.36
N GLY A 669 -17.50 -8.84 14.10
CA GLY A 669 -18.61 -8.39 13.25
C GLY A 669 -19.50 -9.53 12.76
N GLU A 670 -20.70 -9.20 12.24
CA GLU A 670 -21.66 -10.19 11.71
C GLU A 670 -21.11 -11.09 10.59
N LYS A 671 -20.05 -10.63 9.91
CA LYS A 671 -19.43 -11.28 8.75
C LYS A 671 -18.09 -11.96 9.06
N GLY A 672 -17.63 -11.95 10.31
CA GLY A 672 -16.34 -12.50 10.77
C GLY A 672 -15.57 -11.52 11.66
N GLU A 673 -14.41 -11.95 12.16
CA GLU A 673 -13.47 -11.08 12.90
C GLU A 673 -12.82 -10.05 11.96
N THR A 674 -12.54 -8.85 12.49
CA THR A 674 -11.94 -7.73 11.76
C THR A 674 -10.75 -7.17 12.52
N ILE A 675 -9.63 -6.97 11.82
CA ILE A 675 -8.42 -6.36 12.40
C ILE A 675 -8.43 -4.86 12.09
N ILE A 676 -8.24 -4.05 13.12
CA ILE A 676 -8.16 -2.58 13.01
C ILE A 676 -6.80 -2.11 13.44
N ILE A 677 -6.12 -1.38 12.56
CA ILE A 677 -4.84 -0.75 12.84
C ILE A 677 -5.11 0.72 13.17
N LYS A 678 -4.82 1.11 14.41
CA LYS A 678 -5.02 2.47 14.93
C LYS A 678 -3.78 3.34 14.83
N GLU A 679 -2.60 2.74 14.96
CA GLU A 679 -1.33 3.46 14.93
C GLU A 679 -0.30 2.66 14.14
N ILE A 680 0.47 3.34 13.30
CA ILE A 680 1.54 2.73 12.50
C ILE A 680 2.92 3.10 13.08
N PRO A 681 3.94 2.22 12.91
CA PRO A 681 5.29 2.52 13.37
C PRO A 681 5.85 3.81 12.74
N TYR A 682 6.77 4.45 13.46
CA TYR A 682 7.38 5.71 13.05
C TYR A 682 8.06 5.59 11.67
N GLN A 683 7.86 6.61 10.82
CA GLN A 683 8.40 6.71 9.44
C GLN A 683 7.94 5.64 8.46
N ILE A 684 6.83 4.95 8.72
CA ILE A 684 6.21 4.07 7.74
C ILE A 684 5.17 4.84 6.92
N ASN A 685 5.29 4.77 5.60
CA ASN A 685 4.27 5.30 4.70
C ASN A 685 3.05 4.37 4.71
N LYS A 686 1.88 4.90 5.11
CA LYS A 686 0.63 4.14 5.17
C LYS A 686 0.23 3.54 3.81
N ALA A 687 0.34 4.31 2.72
CA ALA A 687 -0.05 3.85 1.40
C ALA A 687 0.84 2.70 0.90
N GLU A 688 2.15 2.79 1.10
CA GLU A 688 3.09 1.70 0.76
C GLU A 688 2.82 0.44 1.60
N LEU A 689 2.48 0.62 2.88
CA LEU A 689 2.11 -0.50 3.75
C LEU A 689 0.84 -1.20 3.27
N LEU A 690 -0.21 -0.45 2.91
CA LEU A 690 -1.45 -1.01 2.37
C LEU A 690 -1.23 -1.73 1.04
N LEU A 691 -0.42 -1.16 0.14
CA LEU A 691 -0.04 -1.81 -1.11
C LEU A 691 0.68 -3.13 -0.85
N LYS A 692 1.64 -3.15 0.08
CA LYS A 692 2.37 -4.37 0.47
C LYS A 692 1.43 -5.44 1.02
N ILE A 693 0.45 -5.06 1.85
CA ILE A 693 -0.56 -6.02 2.36
C ILE A 693 -1.41 -6.56 1.19
N ALA A 694 -1.88 -5.70 0.30
CA ALA A 694 -2.67 -6.11 -0.87
C ALA A 694 -1.90 -7.06 -1.79
N ASP A 695 -0.61 -6.82 -2.01
CA ASP A 695 0.27 -7.70 -2.78
C ASP A 695 0.45 -9.07 -2.09
N LEU A 696 0.65 -9.11 -0.77
CA LEU A 696 0.75 -10.36 -0.02
C LEU A 696 -0.53 -11.22 -0.12
N VAL A 697 -1.70 -10.58 -0.11
CA VAL A 697 -2.99 -11.25 -0.32
C VAL A 697 -3.10 -11.80 -1.74
N LYS A 698 -2.69 -11.01 -2.74
CA LYS A 698 -2.71 -11.39 -4.16
C LYS A 698 -1.74 -12.52 -4.49
N GLU A 699 -0.57 -12.54 -3.87
CA GLU A 699 0.44 -13.60 -3.98
C GLU A 699 0.07 -14.87 -3.21
N LYS A 700 -1.07 -14.89 -2.50
CA LYS A 700 -1.50 -15.99 -1.60
C LYS A 700 -0.50 -16.31 -0.49
N ARG A 701 0.31 -15.32 -0.09
CA ARG A 701 1.19 -15.43 1.09
C ARG A 701 0.42 -15.12 2.37
N LEU A 702 -0.62 -14.30 2.28
CA LEU A 702 -1.56 -14.00 3.35
C LEU A 702 -2.96 -14.49 2.94
N GLU A 703 -3.34 -15.68 3.39
CA GLU A 703 -4.64 -16.29 3.06
C GLU A 703 -5.67 -16.01 4.16
N GLY A 704 -6.91 -15.67 3.80
CA GLY A 704 -7.99 -15.46 4.77
C GLY A 704 -8.47 -14.02 4.91
N VAL A 705 -7.76 -13.07 4.32
CA VAL A 705 -8.24 -11.68 4.15
C VAL A 705 -9.33 -11.63 3.09
N ARG A 706 -10.43 -10.95 3.41
CA ARG A 706 -11.57 -10.71 2.52
C ARG A 706 -11.45 -9.35 1.83
N ASP A 707 -11.16 -8.31 2.60
CA ASP A 707 -11.12 -6.93 2.12
C ASP A 707 -10.16 -6.08 2.98
N ILE A 708 -9.67 -4.97 2.41
CA ILE A 708 -8.79 -4.00 3.08
C ILE A 708 -9.35 -2.61 2.79
N ARG A 709 -9.71 -1.86 3.84
CA ARG A 709 -10.22 -0.49 3.75
C ARG A 709 -9.34 0.47 4.54
N ASP A 710 -9.18 1.68 4.01
CA ASP A 710 -8.59 2.81 4.75
C ASP A 710 -9.71 3.78 5.13
N GLU A 711 -10.01 3.85 6.43
CA GLU A 711 -11.03 4.71 7.04
C GLU A 711 -10.36 5.83 7.87
N SER A 712 -9.08 6.14 7.61
CA SER A 712 -8.36 7.18 8.34
C SER A 712 -8.96 8.58 8.09
N THR A 713 -8.94 9.40 9.14
CA THR A 713 -9.40 10.81 9.11
C THR A 713 -8.27 11.74 9.55
N GLU A 714 -8.53 13.05 9.62
CA GLU A 714 -7.60 14.01 10.25
C GLU A 714 -7.38 13.73 11.74
N GLU A 715 -8.31 13.00 12.39
CA GLU A 715 -8.25 12.69 13.83
C GLU A 715 -7.37 11.45 14.13
N GLY A 716 -7.08 10.60 13.13
CA GLY A 716 -6.23 9.43 13.36
C GLY A 716 -6.23 8.41 12.22
N VAL A 717 -5.31 7.44 12.32
CA VAL A 717 -5.21 6.32 11.38
C VAL A 717 -6.23 5.25 11.76
N ARG A 718 -7.03 4.79 10.79
CA ARG A 718 -7.92 3.63 10.94
C ARG A 718 -7.88 2.80 9.68
N VAL A 719 -7.07 1.74 9.68
CA VAL A 719 -7.06 0.76 8.59
C VAL A 719 -7.81 -0.48 9.04
N VAL A 720 -8.77 -0.92 8.24
CA VAL A 720 -9.66 -2.05 8.53
C VAL A 720 -9.33 -3.20 7.60
N ILE A 721 -9.02 -4.37 8.16
CA ILE A 721 -8.75 -5.61 7.43
C ILE A 721 -9.83 -6.62 7.81
N GLU A 722 -10.76 -6.87 6.90
CA GLU A 722 -11.85 -7.82 7.12
C GLU A 722 -11.39 -9.24 6.79
N LEU A 723 -11.75 -10.20 7.64
CA LEU A 723 -11.38 -11.61 7.46
C LEU A 723 -12.59 -12.46 7.02
N LYS A 724 -12.31 -13.68 6.59
CA LYS A 724 -13.34 -14.70 6.29
C LYS A 724 -13.81 -15.38 7.59
N LYS A 725 -15.06 -15.88 7.62
CA LYS A 725 -15.73 -16.43 8.83
C LYS A 725 -14.97 -17.53 9.58
N ASP A 726 -14.09 -18.29 8.93
CA ASP A 726 -13.39 -19.43 9.52
C ASP A 726 -11.89 -19.17 9.78
N VAL A 727 -11.47 -17.90 9.84
CA VAL A 727 -10.06 -17.50 9.95
C VAL A 727 -9.85 -16.71 11.24
N SER A 728 -8.93 -17.19 12.09
CA SER A 728 -8.51 -16.50 13.32
C SER A 728 -7.79 -15.19 13.01
N ALA A 729 -8.26 -14.07 13.56
CA ALA A 729 -7.65 -12.77 13.44
C ALA A 729 -6.27 -12.71 14.08
N GLU A 730 -6.06 -13.38 15.21
CA GLU A 730 -4.75 -13.44 15.87
C GLU A 730 -3.69 -14.07 14.96
N LYS A 731 -4.04 -15.13 14.22
CA LYS A 731 -3.13 -15.77 13.25
C LYS A 731 -2.73 -14.81 12.13
N ILE A 732 -3.71 -14.15 11.52
CA ILE A 732 -3.46 -13.21 10.42
C ILE A 732 -2.69 -11.99 10.91
N LEU A 733 -3.00 -11.51 12.12
CA LEU A 733 -2.30 -10.39 12.74
C LEU A 733 -0.83 -10.72 12.99
N ASN A 734 -0.51 -11.92 13.47
CA ASN A 734 0.88 -12.37 13.62
C ASN A 734 1.61 -12.45 12.27
N GLN A 735 0.97 -13.01 11.24
CA GLN A 735 1.55 -13.02 9.89
C GLN A 735 1.76 -11.60 9.34
N LEU A 736 0.84 -10.68 9.61
CA LEU A 736 0.98 -9.27 9.25
C LEU A 736 2.19 -8.64 9.95
N PHE A 737 2.41 -8.91 11.25
CA PHE A 737 3.59 -8.41 11.95
C PHE A 737 4.90 -8.99 11.38
N GLU A 738 4.92 -10.26 10.96
CA GLU A 738 6.13 -10.88 10.40
C GLU A 738 6.43 -10.44 8.96
N LEU A 739 5.40 -10.28 8.13
CA LEU A 739 5.56 -10.06 6.69
C LEU A 739 5.54 -8.58 6.28
N THR A 740 5.06 -7.69 7.15
CA THR A 740 4.85 -6.27 6.84
C THR A 740 5.63 -5.36 7.78
N ASN A 741 5.58 -4.05 7.50
CA ASN A 741 6.24 -3.05 8.34
C ASN A 741 5.33 -2.60 9.51
N LEU A 742 4.31 -3.39 9.87
CA LEU A 742 3.54 -3.20 11.10
C LEU A 742 4.36 -3.54 12.34
N GLN A 743 5.44 -4.31 12.20
CA GLN A 743 6.47 -4.46 13.21
C GLN A 743 7.83 -4.19 12.58
N THR A 744 8.59 -3.26 13.13
CA THR A 744 9.90 -2.87 12.61
C THR A 744 10.88 -2.65 13.76
N ASN A 745 12.17 -2.67 13.46
CA ASN A 745 13.21 -2.28 14.40
C ASN A 745 13.68 -0.87 14.06
N PHE A 746 13.51 0.06 15.00
CA PHE A 746 14.15 1.36 14.96
C PHE A 746 15.59 1.19 15.45
N ASN A 747 16.56 1.31 14.53
CA ASN A 747 17.98 1.23 14.87
C ASN A 747 18.44 2.60 15.36
N LEU A 748 18.57 2.76 16.68
CA LEU A 748 19.09 3.99 17.28
C LEU A 748 20.62 4.05 17.14
N ASN A 749 21.13 5.24 16.85
CA ASN A 749 22.54 5.56 16.76
C ASN A 749 22.77 7.04 17.10
N PHE A 750 23.30 7.31 18.30
CA PHE A 750 23.45 8.65 18.89
C PHE A 750 24.73 9.34 18.42
N VAL A 751 24.84 9.56 17.10
CA VAL A 751 25.98 10.29 16.52
C VAL A 751 25.62 11.76 16.34
N ALA A 752 26.39 12.65 16.96
CA ALA A 752 26.25 14.10 16.85
C ALA A 752 27.63 14.77 16.82
N LEU A 753 27.68 16.07 16.53
CA LEU A 753 28.92 16.84 16.58
C LEU A 753 29.18 17.34 18.00
N GLU A 754 30.32 16.98 18.57
CA GLU A 754 30.88 17.57 19.78
C GLU A 754 31.56 18.90 19.41
N SER A 755 31.17 19.99 20.06
CA SER A 755 31.68 21.35 19.82
C SER A 755 31.62 21.81 18.35
N GLY A 756 30.73 21.22 17.54
CA GLY A 756 30.51 21.59 16.14
C GLY A 756 31.54 21.07 15.14
N ILE A 757 32.52 20.24 15.55
CA ILE A 757 33.63 19.82 14.67
C ILE A 757 33.75 18.30 14.61
N GLN A 758 33.77 17.63 15.77
CA GLN A 758 34.10 16.20 15.82
C GLN A 758 32.82 15.34 15.93
N PRO A 759 32.55 14.45 14.96
CA PRO A 759 31.47 13.49 15.08
C PRO A 759 31.82 12.43 16.14
N ARG A 760 30.96 12.29 17.14
CA ARG A 760 31.15 11.36 18.25
C ARG A 760 29.88 10.54 18.47
N LEU A 761 30.06 9.28 18.88
CA LEU A 761 28.99 8.44 19.41
C LEU A 761 28.78 8.80 20.89
N PHE A 762 27.56 9.18 21.24
CA PHE A 762 27.19 9.57 22.60
C PHE A 762 26.35 8.49 23.28
N GLY A 763 26.50 8.34 24.60
CA GLY A 763 25.48 7.72 25.45
C GLY A 763 24.30 8.68 25.71
N PHE A 764 23.15 8.15 26.13
CA PHE A 764 21.98 8.99 26.42
C PHE A 764 22.25 10.03 27.52
N LYS A 765 22.92 9.62 28.61
CA LYS A 765 23.37 10.51 29.70
C LYS A 765 24.27 11.62 29.17
N GLU A 766 25.21 11.28 28.28
CA GLU A 766 26.16 12.25 27.73
C GLU A 766 25.46 13.33 26.90
N LEU A 767 24.41 12.98 26.14
CA LEU A 767 23.60 13.97 25.41
C LEU A 767 22.87 14.94 26.35
N LEU A 768 22.29 14.43 27.44
CA LEU A 768 21.66 15.27 28.47
C LEU A 768 22.66 16.23 29.12
N VAL A 769 23.85 15.71 29.47
CA VAL A 769 24.94 16.50 30.07
C VAL A 769 25.46 17.55 29.09
N SER A 770 25.62 17.20 27.80
CA SER A 770 26.01 18.13 26.74
C SER A 770 25.03 19.30 26.65
N TYR A 771 23.72 19.02 26.65
CA TYR A 771 22.69 20.05 26.64
C TYR A 771 22.73 20.93 27.90
N LEU A 772 22.87 20.34 29.10
CA LEU A 772 22.97 21.10 30.35
C LEU A 772 24.21 22.01 30.37
N SER A 773 25.35 21.51 29.87
CA SER A 773 26.57 22.28 29.77
C SER A 773 26.37 23.52 28.87
N TRP A 774 25.73 23.32 27.71
CA TRP A 774 25.38 24.41 26.81
C TRP A 774 24.41 25.41 27.46
N ARG A 775 23.37 24.93 28.14
CA ARG A 775 22.40 25.82 28.80
C ARG A 775 23.04 26.66 29.91
N LYS A 776 24.01 26.10 30.66
CA LYS A 776 24.80 26.86 31.65
C LYS A 776 25.59 27.98 31.00
N GLU A 777 26.21 27.72 29.85
CA GLU A 777 26.96 28.73 29.11
C GLU A 777 26.05 29.85 28.58
N VAL A 778 24.90 29.49 27.99
CA VAL A 778 23.93 30.46 27.46
C VAL A 778 23.37 31.35 28.57
N VAL A 779 22.97 30.76 29.71
CA VAL A 779 22.46 31.54 30.86
C VAL A 779 23.54 32.47 31.40
N ARG A 780 24.79 32.01 31.50
CA ARG A 780 25.92 32.86 31.92
C ARG A 780 26.11 34.05 30.98
N LYS A 781 26.25 33.81 29.67
CA LYS A 781 26.45 34.87 28.66
C LYS A 781 25.30 35.87 28.63
N ARG A 782 24.06 35.38 28.74
CA ARG A 782 22.88 36.23 28.85
C ARG A 782 22.95 37.13 30.08
N THR A 783 23.30 36.57 31.23
CA THR A 783 23.42 37.33 32.49
C THR A 783 24.58 38.32 32.43
N GLU A 784 25.71 37.98 31.80
CA GLU A 784 26.83 38.90 31.54
C GLU A 784 26.41 40.06 30.62
N PHE A 785 25.66 39.78 29.56
CA PHE A 785 25.13 40.80 28.66
C PHE A 785 24.14 41.74 29.37
N GLU A 786 23.20 41.17 30.14
CA GLU A 786 22.24 41.94 30.93
C GLU A 786 22.94 42.78 32.01
N LEU A 787 24.00 42.25 32.64
CA LEU A 787 24.82 42.98 33.60
C LEU A 787 25.53 44.15 32.92
N LYS A 788 26.22 43.90 31.82
CA LYS A 788 26.91 44.94 31.04
C LYS A 788 25.95 46.05 30.61
N LYS A 789 24.76 45.72 30.11
CA LYS A 789 23.73 46.70 29.74
C LYS A 789 23.18 47.47 30.94
N THR A 790 23.01 46.79 32.06
CA THR A 790 22.55 47.41 33.31
C THR A 790 23.60 48.38 33.86
N GLU A 791 24.87 48.00 33.86
CA GLU A 791 26.01 48.85 34.27
C GLU A 791 26.16 50.05 33.32
N GLU A 792 26.07 49.85 31.99
CA GLU A 792 26.08 50.94 31.01
C GLU A 792 24.94 51.95 31.27
N ARG A 793 23.72 51.46 31.56
CA ARG A 793 22.56 52.33 31.84
C ARG A 793 22.68 53.03 33.18
N LEU A 794 23.09 52.31 34.22
CA LEU A 794 23.29 52.86 35.57
C LEU A 794 24.35 53.96 35.55
N HIS A 795 25.45 53.76 34.82
CA HIS A 795 26.51 54.76 34.63
C HIS A 795 25.95 56.07 34.04
N ILE A 796 25.03 56.01 33.07
CA ILE A 796 24.38 57.20 32.51
C ILE A 796 23.43 57.85 33.52
N LEU A 797 22.60 57.06 34.21
CA LEU A 797 21.65 57.56 35.22
C LEU A 797 22.37 58.26 36.37
N GLU A 798 23.51 57.74 36.84
CA GLU A 798 24.36 58.40 37.84
C GLU A 798 24.86 59.77 37.35
N GLY A 799 25.22 59.88 36.06
CA GLY A 799 25.56 61.15 35.43
C GLY A 799 24.38 62.14 35.45
N PHE A 800 23.18 61.68 35.11
CA PHE A 800 21.96 62.50 35.18
C PHE A 800 21.64 62.94 36.61
N LEU A 801 21.78 62.07 37.61
CA LEU A 801 21.55 62.44 39.00
C LEU A 801 22.54 63.52 39.47
N ILE A 802 23.82 63.41 39.11
CA ILE A 802 24.84 64.44 39.43
C ILE A 802 24.49 65.77 38.73
N ALA A 803 24.05 65.71 37.47
CA ALA A 803 23.68 66.89 36.69
C ALA A 803 22.40 67.56 37.21
N LEU A 804 21.36 66.78 37.54
CA LEU A 804 20.08 67.27 38.07
C LEU A 804 20.23 67.93 39.45
N VAL A 805 21.11 67.41 40.30
CA VAL A 805 21.44 68.04 41.60
C VAL A 805 22.16 69.38 41.42
N ASN A 806 22.90 69.57 40.33
CA ASN A 806 23.73 70.76 40.09
C ASN A 806 23.31 71.54 38.83
N ILE A 807 22.01 71.52 38.48
CA ILE A 807 21.55 71.93 37.14
C ILE A 807 21.93 73.36 36.77
N ASP A 808 21.84 74.31 37.70
CA ASP A 808 22.20 75.71 37.44
C ASP A 808 23.68 75.88 37.09
N LYS A 809 24.55 75.11 37.75
CA LYS A 809 26.00 75.10 37.50
C LYS A 809 26.33 74.44 36.17
N VAL A 810 25.58 73.41 35.77
CA VAL A 810 25.71 72.71 34.48
C VAL A 810 25.27 73.64 33.34
N VAL A 811 24.08 74.25 33.44
CA VAL A 811 23.56 75.18 32.42
C VAL A 811 24.45 76.41 32.28
N SER A 812 24.93 76.98 33.40
CA SER A 812 25.86 78.11 33.37
C SER A 812 27.15 77.77 32.64
N LEU A 813 27.74 76.60 32.91
CA LEU A 813 28.96 76.16 32.23
C LEU A 813 28.74 75.95 30.73
N ILE A 814 27.61 75.35 30.34
CA ILE A 814 27.24 75.16 28.93
C ILE A 814 27.05 76.50 28.23
N ARG A 815 26.36 77.47 28.86
CA ARG A 815 26.09 78.80 28.29
C ARG A 815 27.35 79.66 28.08
N HIS A 816 28.38 79.49 28.91
CA HIS A 816 29.65 80.23 28.80
C HIS A 816 30.70 79.55 27.92
N SER A 817 30.44 78.30 27.47
CA SER A 817 31.34 77.58 26.58
C SER A 817 31.15 78.02 25.13
N LYS A 818 32.23 78.15 24.36
CA LYS A 818 32.18 78.62 22.96
C LYS A 818 31.66 77.53 22.01
N ASP A 819 31.94 76.27 22.31
CA ASP A 819 31.53 75.13 21.49
C ASP A 819 31.19 73.88 22.33
N ARG A 820 30.63 72.86 21.66
CA ARG A 820 30.25 71.58 22.30
C ARG A 820 31.45 70.87 22.94
N LYS A 821 32.66 71.05 22.40
CA LYS A 821 33.86 70.36 22.87
C LYS A 821 34.35 70.99 24.18
N GLU A 822 34.39 72.31 24.27
CA GLU A 822 34.73 73.06 25.48
C GLU A 822 33.72 72.79 26.60
N ALA A 823 32.42 72.74 26.27
CA ALA A 823 31.38 72.36 27.23
C ALA A 823 31.58 70.94 27.76
N LYS A 824 31.90 69.98 26.86
CA LYS A 824 32.17 68.59 27.24
C LYS A 824 33.39 68.48 28.17
N ASP A 825 34.51 69.09 27.79
CA ASP A 825 35.74 69.03 28.60
C ASP A 825 35.57 69.74 29.96
N GLY A 826 34.82 70.85 29.99
CA GLY A 826 34.48 71.58 31.21
C GLY A 826 33.60 70.78 32.17
N LEU A 827 32.55 70.12 31.66
CA LEU A 827 31.69 69.24 32.46
C LEU A 827 32.45 68.03 33.00
N MET A 828 33.31 67.41 32.19
CA MET A 828 34.14 66.29 32.62
C MET A 828 35.08 66.68 33.77
N LYS A 829 35.80 67.81 33.64
CA LYS A 829 36.73 68.28 34.67
C LYS A 829 36.03 68.70 35.96
N LYS A 830 34.92 69.45 35.86
CA LYS A 830 34.27 70.07 37.03
C LYS A 830 33.43 69.09 37.85
N PHE A 831 32.75 68.16 37.20
CA PHE A 831 31.86 67.20 37.86
C PHE A 831 32.41 65.77 37.90
N LYS A 832 33.67 65.56 37.47
CA LYS A 832 34.34 64.24 37.39
C LYS A 832 33.52 63.21 36.60
N LEU A 833 32.84 63.67 35.55
CA LEU A 833 31.99 62.84 34.70
C LEU A 833 32.80 62.17 33.59
N SER A 834 32.37 60.98 33.17
CA SER A 834 32.97 60.32 32.01
C SER A 834 32.53 60.98 30.70
N GLY A 835 33.31 60.80 29.63
CA GLY A 835 32.96 61.34 28.31
C GLY A 835 31.58 60.91 27.81
N ARG A 836 31.14 59.68 28.14
CA ARG A 836 29.80 59.16 27.80
C ARG A 836 28.68 59.82 28.64
N GLN A 837 28.90 60.03 29.94
CA GLN A 837 27.94 60.73 30.81
C GLN A 837 27.76 62.17 30.36
N THR A 838 28.86 62.87 30.12
CA THR A 838 28.82 64.27 29.69
C THR A 838 28.10 64.45 28.36
N GLU A 839 28.32 63.54 27.41
CA GLU A 839 27.63 63.56 26.12
C GLU A 839 26.12 63.32 26.27
N ALA A 840 25.72 62.38 27.12
CA ALA A 840 24.31 62.17 27.45
C ALA A 840 23.69 63.40 28.15
N ILE A 841 24.43 64.08 29.04
CA ILE A 841 23.98 65.30 29.74
C ILE A 841 23.78 66.46 28.75
N LEU A 842 24.68 66.63 27.79
CA LEU A 842 24.54 67.65 26.74
C LEU A 842 23.35 67.39 25.81
N GLU A 843 22.88 66.14 25.73
CA GLU A 843 21.71 65.72 24.94
C GLU A 843 20.41 65.69 25.77
N MET A 844 20.45 66.08 27.05
CA MET A 844 19.27 66.17 27.90
C MET A 844 18.25 67.17 27.34
N ARG A 845 16.97 66.81 27.45
CA ARG A 845 15.86 67.66 27.03
C ARG A 845 15.28 68.39 28.24
N LEU A 846 14.81 69.62 28.04
CA LEU A 846 14.31 70.48 29.12
C LEU A 846 13.16 69.85 29.94
N HIS A 847 12.31 69.01 29.34
CA HIS A 847 11.22 68.35 30.07
C HIS A 847 11.75 67.38 31.16
N GLN A 848 12.95 66.81 31.00
CA GLN A 848 13.55 65.88 31.96
C GLN A 848 13.96 66.56 33.28
N LEU A 849 13.83 67.90 33.35
CA LEU A 849 14.05 68.69 34.57
C LEU A 849 12.78 68.80 35.43
N ALA A 850 11.62 68.34 34.93
CA ALA A 850 10.39 68.31 35.70
C ALA A 850 10.53 67.38 36.93
N GLY A 851 9.84 67.72 38.03
CA GLY A 851 9.95 66.95 39.27
C GLY A 851 9.56 65.48 39.15
N LEU A 852 8.57 65.16 38.30
CA LEU A 852 8.14 63.78 38.03
C LEU A 852 9.22 62.98 37.27
N GLU A 853 9.79 63.56 36.22
CA GLU A 853 10.87 62.94 35.42
C GLU A 853 12.13 62.67 36.24
N ARG A 854 12.46 63.59 37.16
CA ARG A 854 13.54 63.37 38.12
C ARG A 854 13.27 62.16 39.02
N LEU A 855 12.05 62.04 39.54
CA LEU A 855 11.65 60.91 40.37
C LEU A 855 11.70 59.59 39.58
N GLU A 856 11.30 59.60 38.31
CA GLU A 856 11.41 58.44 37.41
C GLU A 856 12.87 58.02 37.20
N ILE A 857 13.79 58.97 36.97
CA ILE A 857 15.24 58.68 36.84
C ILE A 857 15.81 58.13 38.15
N GLU A 858 15.43 58.69 39.30
CA GLU A 858 15.85 58.20 40.62
C GLU A 858 15.34 56.78 40.90
N ASN A 859 14.08 56.49 40.55
CA ASN A 859 13.50 55.16 40.68
C ASN A 859 14.14 54.16 39.72
N GLU A 860 14.34 54.53 38.45
CA GLU A 860 15.04 53.70 37.46
C GLU A 860 16.46 53.36 37.95
N ALA A 861 17.20 54.33 38.49
CA ALA A 861 18.54 54.10 39.03
C ALA A 861 18.53 53.12 40.22
N LYS A 862 17.55 53.24 41.14
CA LYS A 862 17.38 52.29 42.27
C LYS A 862 17.08 50.88 41.76
N GLU A 863 16.19 50.74 40.79
CA GLU A 863 15.85 49.46 40.18
C GLU A 863 17.04 48.82 39.47
N LYS A 864 17.77 49.59 38.64
CA LYS A 864 18.97 49.10 37.93
C LYS A 864 20.08 48.70 38.89
N LYS A 865 20.30 49.44 39.98
CA LYS A 865 21.26 49.09 41.02
C LYS A 865 20.89 47.82 41.78
N LYS A 866 19.59 47.60 42.03
CA LYS A 866 19.09 46.34 42.59
C LYS A 866 19.34 45.18 41.63
N LEU A 867 18.99 45.35 40.36
CA LEU A 867 19.19 44.35 39.31
C LEU A 867 20.67 44.00 39.11
N GLU A 868 21.56 44.99 39.09
CA GLU A 868 23.02 44.79 39.01
C GLU A 868 23.52 43.88 40.14
N LYS A 869 23.07 44.12 41.38
CA LYS A 869 23.42 43.31 42.54
C LYS A 869 22.90 41.87 42.38
N GLU A 870 21.68 41.69 41.92
CA GLU A 870 21.09 40.37 41.66
C GLU A 870 21.86 39.60 40.57
N LEU A 871 22.21 40.25 39.47
CA LEU A 871 22.96 39.65 38.36
C LEU A 871 24.40 39.29 38.77
N LYS A 872 25.09 40.15 39.53
CA LYS A 872 26.44 39.85 40.08
C LYS A 872 26.41 38.65 41.02
N ILE A 873 25.39 38.56 41.86
CA ILE A 873 25.17 37.41 42.75
C ILE A 873 24.90 36.13 41.93
N LEU A 874 24.14 36.23 40.84
CA LEU A 874 23.84 35.09 39.97
C LEU A 874 25.10 34.57 39.25
N LEU A 875 25.99 35.46 38.79
CA LEU A 875 27.26 35.07 38.15
C LEU A 875 28.29 34.50 39.14
N ALA A 876 28.26 34.95 40.40
CA ALA A 876 29.22 34.53 41.42
C ALA A 876 28.97 33.10 41.94
N ASP A 877 27.72 32.62 41.95
CA ASP A 877 27.36 31.31 42.50
C ASP A 877 26.78 30.36 41.42
N PRO A 878 27.51 29.32 41.02
CA PRO A 878 27.02 28.30 40.08
C PRO A 878 25.71 27.64 40.51
N LYS A 879 25.43 27.52 41.82
CA LYS A 879 24.18 26.93 42.32
C LYS A 879 22.96 27.78 41.98
N LYS A 880 23.12 29.11 41.95
CA LYS A 880 22.03 30.02 41.56
C LYS A 880 21.73 29.94 40.06
N ILE A 881 22.75 29.73 39.24
CA ILE A 881 22.56 29.43 37.81
C ILE A 881 21.75 28.13 37.65
N PHE A 882 22.05 27.10 38.44
CA PHE A 882 21.29 25.84 38.41
C PHE A 882 19.83 26.04 38.85
N ALA A 883 19.60 26.83 39.90
CA ALA A 883 18.25 27.18 40.33
C ALA A 883 17.47 27.91 39.23
N LYS A 884 18.13 28.82 38.49
CA LYS A 884 17.52 29.52 37.36
C LYS A 884 17.18 28.57 36.21
N ILE A 885 18.09 27.66 35.85
CA ILE A 885 17.84 26.65 34.80
C ILE A 885 16.71 25.71 35.21
N LYS A 886 16.67 25.29 36.48
CA LYS A 886 15.58 24.46 37.02
C LYS A 886 14.22 25.15 36.89
N GLU A 887 14.17 26.45 37.20
CA GLU A 887 12.94 27.23 37.05
C GLU A 887 12.52 27.38 35.57
N GLU A 888 13.47 27.60 34.65
CA GLU A 888 13.19 27.63 33.22
C GLU A 888 12.65 26.29 32.70
N LEU A 889 13.25 25.16 33.12
CA LEU A 889 12.76 23.82 32.78
C LEU A 889 11.36 23.55 33.35
N ARG A 890 11.04 24.06 34.55
CA ARG A 890 9.70 23.95 35.13
C ARG A 890 8.66 24.73 34.32
N ILE A 891 8.98 25.96 33.93
CA ILE A 891 8.13 26.79 33.07
C ILE A 891 7.88 26.09 31.72
N LEU A 892 8.89 25.45 31.15
CA LEU A 892 8.74 24.68 29.91
C LEU A 892 7.75 23.51 30.05
N LYS A 893 7.81 22.77 31.17
CA LYS A 893 6.83 21.69 31.44
C LYS A 893 5.41 22.24 31.55
N GLU A 894 5.23 23.37 32.22
CA GLU A 894 3.93 24.04 32.36
C GLU A 894 3.39 24.55 31.02
N LYS A 895 4.28 25.05 30.14
CA LYS A 895 3.93 25.55 28.80
C LYS A 895 3.55 24.44 27.81
N TYR A 896 4.08 23.22 27.98
CA TYR A 896 3.89 22.09 27.08
C TYR A 896 3.46 20.79 27.82
N PRO A 897 2.23 20.74 28.35
CA PRO A 897 1.72 19.59 29.11
C PRO A 897 1.27 18.45 28.18
N GLU A 898 2.21 17.78 27.52
CA GLU A 898 1.90 16.63 26.65
C GLU A 898 2.08 15.28 27.36
N LYS A 899 1.07 14.41 27.22
CA LYS A 899 1.12 13.02 27.67
C LYS A 899 1.96 12.17 26.71
N ARG A 900 2.48 11.05 27.22
CA ARG A 900 3.17 10.04 26.42
C ARG A 900 2.22 9.46 25.36
N ARG A 901 2.71 9.26 24.13
CA ARG A 901 1.94 8.65 23.04
C ARG A 901 2.28 7.17 22.87
N THR A 902 3.56 6.83 22.94
CA THR A 902 4.04 5.45 22.76
C THR A 902 3.88 4.62 24.03
N GLU A 903 3.35 3.41 23.88
CA GLU A 903 3.22 2.41 24.96
C GLU A 903 4.50 1.56 25.05
N ILE A 904 4.89 1.13 26.25
CA ILE A 904 6.10 0.32 26.46
C ILE A 904 5.73 -0.96 27.22
N LYS A 905 6.15 -2.10 26.68
CA LYS A 905 6.04 -3.42 27.30
C LYS A 905 7.40 -3.92 27.76
N GLU A 906 7.47 -4.39 29.00
CA GLU A 906 8.74 -4.83 29.62
C GLU A 906 9.29 -6.10 28.97
N LYS A 907 8.41 -7.04 28.61
CA LYS A 907 8.79 -8.31 27.99
C LYS A 907 9.10 -8.14 26.51
N GLY A 908 9.82 -9.13 25.97
CA GLY A 908 10.04 -9.26 24.53
C GLY A 908 8.73 -9.47 23.78
N VAL A 909 8.82 -9.47 22.45
CA VAL A 909 7.66 -9.73 21.61
C VAL A 909 7.17 -11.15 21.83
N ASP A 910 6.03 -11.32 22.50
CA ASP A 910 5.31 -12.60 22.58
C ASP A 910 4.74 -12.90 21.18
N ILE A 911 5.51 -13.61 20.36
CA ILE A 911 4.97 -14.24 19.16
C ILE A 911 4.27 -15.50 19.67
N LEU A 912 2.93 -15.48 19.68
CA LEU A 912 2.13 -16.69 19.93
C LEU A 912 2.58 -17.74 18.91
N LYS A 913 3.02 -18.91 19.39
CA LYS A 913 3.35 -20.02 18.49
C LYS A 913 2.06 -20.49 17.83
N GLU A 914 2.13 -21.01 16.60
CA GLU A 914 0.93 -21.60 15.95
C GLU A 914 0.22 -22.64 16.84
N GLU A 915 0.99 -23.31 17.70
CA GLU A 915 0.51 -24.28 18.69
C GLU A 915 -0.40 -23.64 19.76
N ASP A 916 -0.14 -22.39 20.16
CA ASP A 916 -0.89 -21.66 21.19
C ASP A 916 -2.28 -21.23 20.68
N LEU A 917 -2.45 -21.11 19.35
CA LEU A 917 -3.70 -20.72 18.69
C LEU A 917 -4.65 -21.89 18.46
N ILE A 918 -4.20 -23.13 18.67
CA ILE A 918 -4.96 -24.35 18.39
C ILE A 918 -5.31 -25.02 19.72
N ILE A 919 -6.59 -25.17 20.02
CA ILE A 919 -7.03 -25.88 21.24
C ILE A 919 -6.70 -27.36 21.12
N ASP A 920 -5.92 -27.91 22.05
CA ASP A 920 -5.57 -29.33 22.03
C ASP A 920 -6.80 -30.21 22.32
N LYS A 921 -7.29 -30.93 21.29
CA LYS A 921 -8.45 -31.81 21.36
C LYS A 921 -8.10 -33.22 20.88
N PRO A 922 -8.77 -34.27 21.41
CA PRO A 922 -8.59 -35.64 20.93
C PRO A 922 -9.15 -35.82 19.51
N VAL A 923 -8.44 -36.59 18.68
CA VAL A 923 -8.75 -36.86 17.27
C VAL A 923 -8.35 -38.27 16.88
N LEU A 924 -9.05 -38.83 15.88
CA LEU A 924 -8.72 -40.10 15.24
C LEU A 924 -8.09 -39.85 13.87
N ILE A 925 -7.00 -40.54 13.56
CA ILE A 925 -6.29 -40.44 12.30
C ILE A 925 -6.37 -41.79 11.59
N ALA A 926 -6.74 -41.78 10.31
CA ALA A 926 -6.84 -42.98 9.49
C ALA A 926 -5.94 -42.86 8.26
N ILE A 927 -5.26 -43.96 7.92
CA ILE A 927 -4.38 -44.09 6.76
C ILE A 927 -4.82 -45.27 5.89
N THR A 928 -4.90 -45.08 4.58
CA THR A 928 -5.26 -46.11 3.60
C THR A 928 -4.04 -46.82 3.00
N VAL A 929 -4.26 -47.89 2.23
CA VAL A 929 -3.19 -48.63 1.54
C VAL A 929 -2.53 -47.78 0.45
N ASP A 930 -3.31 -46.90 -0.19
CA ASP A 930 -2.83 -45.94 -1.19
C ASP A 930 -2.21 -44.67 -0.57
N ASP A 931 -1.80 -44.73 0.71
CA ASP A 931 -1.13 -43.65 1.45
C ASP A 931 -1.95 -42.33 1.53
N TYR A 932 -3.29 -42.42 1.60
CA TYR A 932 -4.13 -41.27 1.97
C TYR A 932 -4.28 -41.17 3.48
N ILE A 933 -4.23 -39.95 4.01
CA ILE A 933 -4.40 -39.64 5.44
C ILE A 933 -5.56 -38.68 5.67
N LYS A 934 -6.30 -38.90 6.77
CA LYS A 934 -7.36 -38.01 7.23
C LYS A 934 -7.50 -37.99 8.75
N ARG A 935 -7.97 -36.84 9.26
CA ARG A 935 -8.33 -36.60 10.65
C ARG A 935 -9.86 -36.61 10.81
N LEU A 936 -10.34 -37.30 11.84
CA LEU A 936 -11.76 -37.49 12.17
C LEU A 936 -12.00 -37.13 13.65
N PRO A 937 -13.14 -36.52 13.99
CA PRO A 937 -13.52 -36.31 15.37
C PRO A 937 -13.83 -37.65 16.08
N PRO A 938 -13.59 -37.76 17.40
CA PRO A 938 -13.80 -38.99 18.16
C PRO A 938 -15.28 -39.36 18.37
N ASP A 939 -16.16 -38.36 18.43
CA ASP A 939 -17.61 -38.52 18.72
C ASP A 939 -18.41 -39.19 17.60
N VAL A 940 -17.71 -39.50 16.52
CA VAL A 940 -18.25 -40.05 15.29
C VAL A 940 -18.75 -41.50 15.48
N PHE A 941 -18.38 -42.21 16.54
CA PHE A 941 -18.56 -43.68 16.60
C PHE A 941 -19.32 -44.17 17.86
N LYS A 942 -20.46 -44.85 17.66
CA LYS A 942 -21.28 -45.48 18.71
C LYS A 942 -20.70 -46.83 19.17
N VAL A 943 -20.72 -47.08 20.48
CA VAL A 943 -20.28 -48.34 21.12
C VAL A 943 -21.21 -49.51 20.75
N GLN A 944 -20.66 -50.70 20.51
CA GLN A 944 -21.37 -51.94 20.20
C GLN A 944 -20.89 -53.11 21.08
N MET A 945 -21.72 -54.15 21.23
CA MET A 945 -21.39 -55.38 21.95
C MET A 945 -20.57 -56.37 21.10
N ARG A 946 -19.86 -57.31 21.76
CA ARG A 946 -19.07 -58.39 21.16
C ARG A 946 -19.87 -59.18 20.11
N GLY A 947 -19.28 -59.38 18.93
CA GLY A 947 -19.93 -60.05 17.80
C GLY A 947 -20.82 -59.13 16.95
N GLY A 948 -20.81 -57.83 17.22
CA GLY A 948 -21.44 -56.81 16.37
C GLY A 948 -20.91 -56.82 14.93
N LYS A 949 -21.77 -56.36 14.01
CA LYS A 949 -21.46 -56.26 12.57
C LYS A 949 -20.71 -54.97 12.20
N GLY A 950 -20.47 -54.07 13.16
CA GLY A 950 -19.86 -52.76 12.93
C GLY A 950 -20.74 -51.79 12.13
N VAL A 951 -20.40 -50.50 12.15
CA VAL A 951 -21.04 -49.49 11.30
C VAL A 951 -20.21 -49.31 10.03
N SER A 952 -20.86 -49.07 8.88
CA SER A 952 -20.17 -48.68 7.66
C SER A 952 -19.53 -47.30 7.89
N GLY A 953 -18.22 -47.26 8.10
CA GLY A 953 -17.51 -46.03 8.50
C GLY A 953 -16.92 -45.25 7.34
N PHE A 954 -16.72 -45.90 6.19
CA PHE A 954 -15.95 -45.38 5.06
C PHE A 954 -16.55 -45.84 3.72
N GLU A 955 -16.87 -44.91 2.81
CA GLU A 955 -17.03 -45.24 1.38
C GLU A 955 -15.64 -45.24 0.75
N ILE A 956 -15.08 -46.42 0.60
CA ILE A 956 -13.81 -46.61 -0.08
C ILE A 956 -14.13 -47.00 -1.54
N LYS A 957 -13.37 -46.51 -2.52
CA LYS A 957 -13.43 -47.05 -3.89
C LYS A 957 -13.34 -48.58 -3.81
N GLU A 958 -13.92 -49.32 -4.76
CA GLU A 958 -13.93 -50.79 -4.73
C GLU A 958 -12.53 -51.46 -4.55
N GLU A 959 -11.45 -50.69 -4.72
CA GLU A 959 -10.06 -51.15 -4.60
C GLU A 959 -9.25 -50.60 -3.41
N ASP A 960 -9.56 -49.43 -2.83
CA ASP A 960 -8.74 -48.85 -1.74
C ASP A 960 -9.18 -49.47 -0.39
N LYS A 961 -8.25 -49.64 0.55
CA LYS A 961 -8.48 -50.37 1.82
C LYS A 961 -7.84 -49.61 2.95
N ILE A 962 -8.46 -49.65 4.14
CA ILE A 962 -7.83 -49.02 5.31
C ILE A 962 -6.64 -49.87 5.76
N LYS A 963 -5.54 -49.17 6.04
CA LYS A 963 -4.30 -49.77 6.50
C LYS A 963 -4.15 -49.65 8.01
N LYS A 964 -4.27 -48.43 8.55
CA LYS A 964 -4.00 -48.18 9.98
C LYS A 964 -4.82 -47.02 10.55
N ILE A 965 -5.08 -47.06 11.85
CA ILE A 965 -5.74 -45.99 12.60
C ILE A 965 -4.93 -45.65 13.86
N LEU A 966 -4.98 -44.38 14.27
CA LEU A 966 -4.26 -43.84 15.43
C LEU A 966 -5.15 -42.85 16.19
N PHE A 967 -5.24 -43.00 17.50
CA PHE A 967 -5.93 -42.06 18.38
C PHE A 967 -4.91 -41.17 19.09
N THR A 968 -5.07 -39.84 18.98
CA THR A 968 -4.08 -38.87 19.48
C THR A 968 -4.72 -37.50 19.74
N ASN A 969 -3.95 -36.54 20.25
CA ASN A 969 -4.38 -35.15 20.37
C ASN A 969 -3.77 -34.28 19.26
N LEU A 970 -4.37 -33.11 19.01
CA LEU A 970 -3.97 -32.16 17.96
C LEU A 970 -2.51 -31.70 18.06
N HIS A 971 -1.98 -31.50 19.26
CA HIS A 971 -0.60 -31.03 19.49
C HIS A 971 0.46 -32.14 19.43
N SER A 972 0.03 -33.40 19.41
CA SER A 972 0.95 -34.54 19.44
C SER A 972 1.69 -34.71 18.11
N ASP A 973 2.94 -35.17 18.19
CA ASP A 973 3.73 -35.58 17.03
C ASP A 973 3.32 -36.98 16.57
N ILE A 974 3.17 -37.11 15.25
CA ILE A 974 2.93 -38.38 14.58
C ILE A 974 4.19 -38.72 13.79
N LEU A 975 4.78 -39.85 14.14
CA LEU A 975 5.98 -40.36 13.52
C LEU A 975 5.60 -41.40 12.48
N PHE A 976 6.05 -41.20 11.24
CA PHE A 976 5.77 -42.09 10.11
C PHE A 976 7.02 -42.86 9.75
N PHE A 977 6.93 -44.18 9.73
CA PHE A 977 8.03 -45.07 9.39
C PHE A 977 7.81 -45.70 8.03
N THR A 978 8.82 -45.68 7.17
CA THR A 978 8.68 -46.13 5.78
C THR A 978 9.29 -47.51 5.52
N ASN A 979 8.86 -48.14 4.42
CA ASN A 979 9.43 -49.39 3.90
C ASN A 979 10.93 -49.32 3.56
N LYS A 980 11.49 -48.11 3.41
CA LYS A 980 12.93 -47.88 3.19
C LYS A 980 13.71 -47.59 4.47
N GLY A 981 13.07 -47.68 5.64
CA GLY A 981 13.72 -47.48 6.93
C GLY A 981 13.99 -46.00 7.27
N LYS A 982 13.12 -45.09 6.83
CA LYS A 982 13.12 -43.69 7.24
C LYS A 982 12.03 -43.39 8.27
N ILE A 983 12.26 -42.35 9.06
CA ILE A 983 11.27 -41.72 9.93
C ILE A 983 10.95 -40.30 9.44
N PHE A 984 9.68 -39.93 9.46
CA PHE A 984 9.17 -38.58 9.25
C PHE A 984 8.33 -38.15 10.47
N SER A 985 8.12 -36.85 10.65
CA SER A 985 7.31 -36.29 11.74
C SER A 985 6.32 -35.29 11.17
N LEU A 986 5.08 -35.31 11.67
CA LEU A 986 4.03 -34.34 11.35
C LEU A 986 3.22 -34.07 12.62
N LYS A 987 2.77 -32.84 12.83
CA LYS A 987 1.84 -32.55 13.92
C LYS A 987 0.43 -32.99 13.54
N ALA A 988 -0.36 -33.48 14.50
CA ALA A 988 -1.72 -33.94 14.21
C ALA A 988 -2.64 -32.82 13.69
N TYR A 989 -2.44 -31.57 14.11
CA TYR A 989 -3.22 -30.43 13.63
C TYR A 989 -2.94 -30.06 12.16
N GLU A 990 -1.78 -30.42 11.61
CA GLU A 990 -1.41 -30.16 10.21
C GLU A 990 -2.22 -31.06 9.24
N ILE A 991 -2.79 -32.16 9.74
CA ILE A 991 -3.67 -33.03 8.97
C ILE A 991 -5.08 -32.42 8.98
N PRO A 992 -5.68 -32.15 7.80
CA PRO A 992 -6.99 -31.54 7.73
C PRO A 992 -8.07 -32.47 8.28
N GLU A 993 -9.01 -31.88 8.99
CA GLU A 993 -10.25 -32.56 9.39
C GLU A 993 -11.15 -32.75 8.17
N THR A 994 -11.74 -33.93 8.05
CA THR A 994 -12.60 -34.26 6.91
C THR A 994 -13.84 -35.04 7.34
N SER A 995 -14.90 -35.02 6.54
CA SER A 995 -16.07 -35.88 6.78
C SER A 995 -15.73 -37.36 6.64
N ARG A 996 -16.62 -38.24 7.13
CA ARG A 996 -16.47 -39.69 7.04
C ARG A 996 -16.39 -40.18 5.59
N GLU A 997 -17.16 -39.56 4.68
CA GLU A 997 -17.20 -39.92 3.26
C GLU A 997 -15.98 -39.41 2.47
N SER A 998 -15.21 -38.46 3.01
CA SER A 998 -14.06 -37.88 2.31
C SER A 998 -12.89 -38.86 2.21
N LYS A 999 -12.17 -38.82 1.09
CA LYS A 999 -10.96 -39.62 0.82
C LYS A 999 -9.73 -39.16 1.61
N GLY A 1000 -9.77 -37.98 2.23
CA GLY A 1000 -8.59 -37.37 2.82
C GLY A 1000 -7.62 -36.80 1.78
N LYS A 1001 -6.36 -36.61 2.17
CA LYS A 1001 -5.29 -36.10 1.29
C LYS A 1001 -4.16 -37.13 1.20
N ALA A 1002 -3.49 -37.21 0.05
CA ALA A 1002 -2.33 -38.09 -0.11
C ALA A 1002 -1.16 -37.67 0.78
N LEU A 1003 -0.47 -38.62 1.41
CA LEU A 1003 0.67 -38.40 2.33
C LEU A 1003 1.83 -37.67 1.66
N ILE A 1004 2.04 -37.83 0.36
CA ILE A 1004 3.06 -37.12 -0.42
C ILE A 1004 2.91 -35.59 -0.38
N ASN A 1005 1.71 -35.08 -0.06
CA ASN A 1005 1.48 -33.64 0.09
C ASN A 1005 2.04 -33.08 1.40
N PHE A 1006 2.28 -33.95 2.38
CA PHE A 1006 2.79 -33.59 3.71
C PHE A 1006 4.24 -34.04 3.89
N LEU A 1007 4.59 -35.21 3.35
CA LEU A 1007 5.89 -35.86 3.50
C LEU A 1007 6.63 -35.95 2.16
N SER A 1008 7.92 -35.61 2.14
CA SER A 1008 8.76 -35.71 0.93
C SER A 1008 9.23 -37.16 0.68
N LEU A 1009 8.28 -38.04 0.36
CA LEU A 1009 8.52 -39.46 0.09
C LEU A 1009 9.24 -39.65 -1.26
N SER A 1010 10.24 -40.54 -1.31
CA SER A 1010 10.92 -40.89 -2.57
C SER A 1010 10.07 -41.87 -3.41
N PRO A 1011 10.28 -41.99 -4.74
CA PRO A 1011 9.54 -42.96 -5.56
C PRO A 1011 9.59 -44.39 -5.00
N GLY A 1012 8.42 -45.03 -4.83
CA GLY A 1012 8.27 -46.36 -4.22
C GLY A 1012 8.51 -46.43 -2.70
N GLU A 1013 8.64 -45.29 -2.02
CA GLU A 1013 8.67 -45.20 -0.56
C GLU A 1013 7.25 -45.10 -0.01
N MET A 1014 6.84 -46.04 0.84
CA MET A 1014 5.50 -46.14 1.42
C MET A 1014 5.58 -46.14 2.93
N VAL A 1015 4.59 -45.55 3.61
CA VAL A 1015 4.51 -45.58 5.08
C VAL A 1015 4.02 -46.94 5.54
N LEU A 1016 4.75 -47.62 6.41
CA LEU A 1016 4.36 -48.92 6.98
C LEU A 1016 3.76 -48.79 8.37
N GLU A 1017 4.32 -47.92 9.21
CA GLU A 1017 3.97 -47.81 10.62
C GLU A 1017 3.80 -46.35 11.04
N ILE A 1018 2.93 -46.11 12.03
CA ILE A 1018 2.73 -44.79 12.64
C ILE A 1018 2.78 -44.87 14.16
N LEU A 1019 3.49 -43.94 14.79
CA LEU A 1019 3.63 -43.88 16.24
C LEU A 1019 3.29 -42.48 16.74
N ARG A 1020 2.49 -42.39 17.79
CA ARG A 1020 2.25 -41.13 18.50
C ARG A 1020 3.34 -40.86 19.52
N ALA A 1021 3.75 -39.60 19.63
CA ALA A 1021 4.60 -39.10 20.70
C ALA A 1021 4.07 -37.73 21.17
N LYS A 1022 3.99 -37.51 22.48
CA LYS A 1022 3.79 -36.15 23.01
C LYS A 1022 5.06 -35.32 22.77
N SER A 1023 6.21 -35.90 23.10
CA SER A 1023 7.53 -35.41 22.75
C SER A 1023 8.49 -36.59 22.59
N ILE A 1024 9.36 -36.54 21.58
CA ILE A 1024 10.40 -37.56 21.37
C ILE A 1024 11.46 -37.49 22.49
N ALA A 1025 11.63 -36.32 23.11
CA ALA A 1025 12.61 -36.08 24.17
C ALA A 1025 12.25 -36.78 25.50
N ASP A 1026 10.98 -37.17 25.67
CA ASP A 1026 10.50 -37.81 26.90
C ASP A 1026 11.01 -39.24 27.07
N PHE A 1027 11.53 -39.84 26.00
CA PHE A 1027 11.95 -41.24 25.99
C PHE A 1027 13.46 -41.40 25.84
N SER A 1028 14.03 -42.43 26.45
CA SER A 1028 15.47 -42.73 26.34
C SER A 1028 15.85 -43.37 25.00
N TYR A 1029 15.07 -44.35 24.53
CA TYR A 1029 15.38 -45.14 23.35
C TYR A 1029 14.15 -45.37 22.44
N LEU A 1030 14.41 -45.55 21.14
CA LEU A 1030 13.48 -46.09 20.16
C LEU A 1030 13.94 -47.50 19.75
N ILE A 1031 13.05 -48.47 19.87
CA ILE A 1031 13.27 -49.85 19.41
C ILE A 1031 12.48 -50.06 18.12
N ILE A 1032 13.12 -50.65 17.13
CA ILE A 1032 12.58 -50.92 15.81
C ILE A 1032 12.73 -52.41 15.54
N ALA A 1033 11.70 -53.04 14.97
CA ALA A 1033 11.76 -54.42 14.54
C ALA A 1033 11.38 -54.58 13.06
N THR A 1034 12.00 -55.55 12.39
CA THR A 1034 11.78 -55.85 10.97
C THR A 1034 11.05 -57.17 10.77
N LYS A 1035 10.54 -57.38 9.55
CA LYS A 1035 9.76 -58.54 9.12
C LYS A 1035 10.49 -59.86 9.36
N PHE A 1036 11.81 -59.88 9.16
CA PHE A 1036 12.64 -61.07 9.38
C PHE A 1036 13.17 -61.22 10.82
N GLY A 1037 12.61 -60.47 11.78
CA GLY A 1037 12.95 -60.63 13.20
C GLY A 1037 14.27 -59.97 13.61
N ILE A 1038 14.76 -58.99 12.84
CA ILE A 1038 15.86 -58.11 13.27
C ILE A 1038 15.28 -57.03 14.18
N ILE A 1039 15.98 -56.75 15.28
CA ILE A 1039 15.64 -55.70 16.24
C ILE A 1039 16.81 -54.73 16.38
N LYS A 1040 16.49 -53.44 16.53
CA LYS A 1040 17.48 -52.36 16.69
C LYS A 1040 17.03 -51.37 17.75
N LYS A 1041 17.96 -50.97 18.61
CA LYS A 1041 17.77 -49.91 19.61
C LYS A 1041 18.54 -48.66 19.21
N ILE A 1042 17.91 -47.49 19.26
CA ILE A 1042 18.48 -46.18 18.89
C ILE A 1042 18.23 -45.19 20.04
N ALA A 1043 19.21 -44.37 20.38
CA ALA A 1043 19.02 -43.28 21.33
C ALA A 1043 18.15 -42.16 20.71
N THR A 1044 17.11 -41.72 21.40
CA THR A 1044 16.19 -40.67 20.94
C THR A 1044 16.86 -39.32 20.70
N LYS A 1045 17.97 -39.04 21.40
CA LYS A 1045 18.84 -37.87 21.14
C LYS A 1045 19.33 -37.79 19.69
N LEU A 1046 19.41 -38.90 18.97
CA LEU A 1046 19.79 -38.92 17.54
C LEU A 1046 18.63 -38.60 16.59
N LEU A 1047 17.42 -38.39 17.14
CA LEU A 1047 16.17 -38.12 16.44
C LEU A 1047 15.66 -36.69 16.70
N THR A 1048 16.43 -35.83 17.38
CA THR A 1048 16.10 -34.42 17.55
C THR A 1048 16.27 -33.71 16.21
N ASN A 1049 15.21 -33.09 15.68
CA ASN A 1049 15.11 -32.41 14.38
C ASN A 1049 14.97 -33.33 13.15
N ILE A 1050 13.83 -34.02 13.06
CA ILE A 1050 13.41 -34.74 11.85
C ILE A 1050 13.09 -33.71 10.75
N ARG A 1051 13.88 -33.68 9.68
CA ARG A 1051 13.67 -32.78 8.52
C ARG A 1051 12.48 -33.28 7.67
N LYS A 1052 11.89 -32.42 6.84
CA LYS A 1052 10.82 -32.79 5.88
C LYS A 1052 11.21 -33.94 4.93
N SER A 1053 12.50 -34.08 4.61
CA SER A 1053 13.04 -35.18 3.81
C SER A 1053 13.18 -36.53 4.55
N GLY A 1054 12.85 -36.55 5.84
CA GLY A 1054 12.94 -37.72 6.71
C GLY A 1054 14.38 -38.03 7.15
N LEU A 1055 14.49 -38.94 8.12
CA LEU A 1055 15.77 -39.41 8.66
C LEU A 1055 15.90 -40.92 8.48
N ASN A 1056 17.01 -41.40 7.91
CA ASN A 1056 17.32 -42.83 7.90
C ASN A 1056 17.54 -43.32 9.34
N ILE A 1057 16.88 -44.41 9.73
CA ILE A 1057 16.96 -45.00 11.08
C ILE A 1057 17.42 -46.46 11.08
N ILE A 1058 17.34 -47.18 9.96
CA ILE A 1058 17.79 -48.56 9.85
C ILE A 1058 18.24 -48.86 8.42
N ARG A 1059 19.31 -49.66 8.28
CA ARG A 1059 19.70 -50.23 6.98
C ARG A 1059 19.06 -51.59 6.82
N LEU A 1060 18.04 -51.68 5.97
CA LEU A 1060 17.31 -52.91 5.68
C LEU A 1060 18.09 -53.85 4.75
N LYS A 1061 17.91 -55.16 4.93
CA LYS A 1061 18.39 -56.17 3.99
C LYS A 1061 17.42 -56.27 2.81
N LYS A 1062 17.86 -56.90 1.71
CA LYS A 1062 17.00 -57.18 0.55
C LYS A 1062 15.77 -57.97 1.01
N ASP A 1063 14.59 -57.53 0.57
CA ASP A 1063 13.26 -58.10 0.90
C ASP A 1063 12.81 -58.01 2.38
N ASP A 1064 13.59 -57.33 3.23
CA ASP A 1064 13.20 -57.02 4.61
C ASP A 1064 12.51 -55.66 4.68
N SER A 1065 11.60 -55.50 5.64
CA SER A 1065 10.85 -54.25 5.85
C SER A 1065 10.66 -53.98 7.32
N LEU A 1066 10.59 -52.70 7.70
CA LEU A 1066 10.21 -52.31 9.05
C LEU A 1066 8.78 -52.76 9.34
N VAL A 1067 8.56 -53.39 10.49
CA VAL A 1067 7.22 -53.83 10.93
C VAL A 1067 6.66 -52.85 11.93
N GLU A 1068 7.38 -52.63 13.04
CA GLU A 1068 6.88 -51.81 14.12
C GLU A 1068 8.02 -51.10 14.87
N ALA A 1069 7.70 -49.97 15.49
CA ALA A 1069 8.63 -49.19 16.30
C ALA A 1069 7.95 -48.72 17.59
N ILE A 1070 8.67 -48.81 18.72
CA ILE A 1070 8.15 -48.41 20.04
C ILE A 1070 9.24 -47.65 20.82
N PHE A 1071 8.81 -46.70 21.65
CA PHE A 1071 9.69 -46.08 22.64
C PHE A 1071 9.94 -47.01 23.83
N CYS A 1072 11.13 -46.92 24.42
CA CYS A 1072 11.61 -47.82 25.46
C CYS A 1072 12.47 -47.06 26.49
N GLU A 1073 12.31 -47.41 27.77
CA GLU A 1073 13.12 -46.93 28.90
C GLU A 1073 14.11 -47.98 29.41
N LYS A 1074 15.08 -47.53 30.21
CA LYS A 1074 15.96 -48.44 30.96
C LYS A 1074 15.08 -49.25 31.92
N THR A 1075 15.21 -50.59 31.91
CA THR A 1075 14.42 -51.61 32.64
C THR A 1075 13.19 -52.20 31.94
N ASP A 1076 12.85 -51.78 30.73
CA ASP A 1076 11.77 -52.41 29.97
C ASP A 1076 12.13 -53.83 29.50
N GLU A 1077 11.10 -54.64 29.31
CA GLU A 1077 11.17 -55.94 28.66
C GLU A 1077 10.40 -55.91 27.33
N ILE A 1078 10.98 -56.54 26.32
CA ILE A 1078 10.53 -56.50 24.93
C ILE A 1078 9.88 -57.82 24.55
N PHE A 1079 8.75 -57.70 23.87
CA PHE A 1079 8.00 -58.79 23.27
C PHE A 1079 8.04 -58.67 21.76
N LEU A 1080 8.38 -59.76 21.09
CA LEU A 1080 8.25 -59.92 19.65
C LEU A 1080 7.22 -60.99 19.38
N ILE A 1081 6.24 -60.70 18.51
CA ILE A 1081 5.11 -61.58 18.21
C ILE A 1081 5.13 -61.90 16.71
N SER A 1082 5.12 -63.19 16.37
CA SER A 1082 5.05 -63.65 14.98
C SER A 1082 3.61 -63.85 14.52
N SER A 1083 3.39 -63.70 13.22
CA SER A 1083 2.07 -63.91 12.61
C SER A 1083 1.54 -65.35 12.78
N SER A 1084 2.44 -66.33 12.91
CA SER A 1084 2.11 -67.74 13.17
C SER A 1084 1.88 -68.07 14.64
N GLY A 1085 1.86 -67.07 15.53
CA GLY A 1085 1.50 -67.25 16.94
C GLY A 1085 2.64 -67.70 17.84
N GLN A 1086 3.89 -67.36 17.52
CA GLN A 1086 5.01 -67.40 18.48
C GLN A 1086 5.20 -66.05 19.15
N SER A 1087 5.70 -66.04 20.37
CA SER A 1087 6.15 -64.82 21.05
C SER A 1087 7.41 -65.07 21.84
N ILE A 1088 8.38 -64.15 21.76
CA ILE A 1088 9.58 -64.16 22.59
C ILE A 1088 9.62 -62.91 23.47
N ARG A 1089 10.08 -63.10 24.70
CA ARG A 1089 10.20 -62.08 25.74
C ARG A 1089 11.63 -62.02 26.23
N PHE A 1090 12.27 -60.86 26.18
CA PHE A 1090 13.64 -60.65 26.66
C PHE A 1090 13.84 -59.22 27.17
N LYS A 1091 14.87 -59.00 28.00
CA LYS A 1091 15.21 -57.67 28.52
C LYS A 1091 15.72 -56.75 27.41
N GLU A 1092 15.36 -55.47 27.44
CA GLU A 1092 15.81 -54.49 26.45
C GLU A 1092 17.36 -54.38 26.42
N GLU A 1093 18.01 -54.55 27.57
CA GLU A 1093 19.48 -54.53 27.75
C GLU A 1093 20.21 -55.54 26.85
N ASN A 1094 19.55 -56.63 26.46
CA ASN A 1094 20.11 -57.63 25.55
C ASN A 1094 20.35 -57.08 24.13
N VAL A 1095 19.78 -55.92 23.80
CA VAL A 1095 19.98 -55.19 22.55
C VAL A 1095 20.79 -53.93 22.85
N ARG A 1096 22.04 -53.86 22.35
CA ARG A 1096 22.85 -52.65 22.51
C ARG A 1096 22.30 -51.47 21.70
N PRO A 1097 22.40 -50.21 22.19
CA PRO A 1097 22.08 -49.05 21.39
C PRO A 1097 23.04 -48.94 20.19
N MET A 1098 22.52 -48.55 19.03
CA MET A 1098 23.27 -48.45 17.77
C MET A 1098 23.00 -47.13 17.06
N GLY A 1099 23.94 -46.71 16.21
CA GLY A 1099 23.78 -45.54 15.35
C GLY A 1099 22.73 -45.74 14.25
N ARG A 1100 22.31 -44.62 13.64
CA ARG A 1100 21.19 -44.57 12.66
C ARG A 1100 21.37 -45.46 11.42
N THR A 1101 22.60 -45.66 10.94
CA THR A 1101 22.87 -46.45 9.71
C THR A 1101 23.08 -47.94 9.95
N ALA A 1102 23.08 -48.41 11.20
CA ALA A 1102 23.26 -49.84 11.51
C ALA A 1102 22.05 -50.70 11.11
N THR A 1103 22.28 -52.00 10.88
CA THR A 1103 21.24 -52.97 10.48
C THR A 1103 20.45 -53.54 11.67
N GLY A 1104 21.04 -53.64 12.87
CA GLY A 1104 20.41 -54.25 14.05
C GLY A 1104 20.95 -55.65 14.37
N VAL A 1105 20.35 -56.31 15.36
CA VAL A 1105 20.69 -57.68 15.82
C VAL A 1105 19.49 -58.60 15.67
N ARG A 1106 19.68 -59.92 15.67
CA ARG A 1106 18.56 -60.86 15.67
C ARG A 1106 17.82 -60.80 17.01
N GLY A 1107 16.51 -60.56 16.95
CA GLY A 1107 15.59 -60.50 18.08
C GLY A 1107 14.81 -61.80 18.30
N VAL A 1108 14.37 -62.46 17.22
CA VAL A 1108 13.64 -63.74 17.24
C VAL A 1108 14.08 -64.61 16.06
N THR A 1109 14.06 -65.93 16.24
CA THR A 1109 14.23 -66.88 15.14
C THR A 1109 12.87 -67.34 14.64
N LEU A 1110 12.59 -67.10 13.36
CA LEU A 1110 11.32 -67.42 12.71
C LEU A 1110 11.46 -68.66 11.83
N LYS A 1111 10.36 -69.41 11.69
CA LYS A 1111 10.28 -70.55 10.77
C LYS A 1111 10.09 -70.07 9.32
N LYS A 1112 10.28 -70.98 8.36
CA LYS A 1112 9.97 -70.72 6.94
C LYS A 1112 8.52 -70.26 6.81
N ASP A 1113 8.29 -69.19 6.06
CA ASP A 1113 6.99 -68.52 5.83
C ASP A 1113 6.34 -67.81 7.03
N ASP A 1114 7.03 -67.76 8.19
CA ASP A 1114 6.65 -66.93 9.33
C ASP A 1114 7.34 -65.56 9.26
N TYR A 1115 6.67 -64.54 9.79
CA TYR A 1115 7.19 -63.18 9.84
C TYR A 1115 6.75 -62.49 11.13
N LEU A 1116 7.52 -61.50 11.54
CA LEU A 1116 7.18 -60.69 12.71
C LEU A 1116 5.98 -59.81 12.40
N GLU A 1117 4.98 -59.84 13.27
CA GLU A 1117 3.77 -59.00 13.17
C GLU A 1117 3.76 -57.88 14.21
N GLY A 1118 4.28 -58.15 15.42
CA GLY A 1118 4.14 -57.23 16.54
C GLY A 1118 5.41 -57.08 17.38
N LEU A 1119 5.56 -55.88 17.93
CA LEU A 1119 6.58 -55.44 18.86
C LEU A 1119 5.89 -54.71 20.02
N ALA A 1120 6.04 -55.23 21.23
CA ALA A 1120 5.46 -54.61 22.42
C ALA A 1120 6.50 -54.49 23.55
N ARG A 1121 6.23 -53.59 24.50
CA ARG A 1121 7.04 -53.47 25.73
C ARG A 1121 6.19 -53.51 26.98
N THR A 1122 6.82 -53.89 28.08
CA THR A 1122 6.29 -53.73 29.44
C THR A 1122 7.42 -53.39 30.39
N ARG A 1123 7.11 -52.63 31.44
CA ARG A 1123 8.04 -52.46 32.56
C ARG A 1123 8.15 -53.76 33.38
N LYS A 1124 9.32 -53.97 33.99
CA LYS A 1124 9.65 -55.19 34.75
C LYS A 1124 8.71 -55.42 35.95
N ASP A 1125 8.29 -54.37 36.62
CA ASP A 1125 7.41 -54.37 37.79
C ASP A 1125 5.95 -54.71 37.42
N LYS A 1126 5.52 -54.40 36.19
CA LYS A 1126 4.12 -54.54 35.74
C LYS A 1126 3.79 -55.87 35.05
N ILE A 1127 4.74 -56.78 34.89
CA ILE A 1127 4.51 -58.09 34.23
C ILE A 1127 3.41 -58.94 34.91
N LYS A 1128 3.25 -58.84 36.24
CA LYS A 1128 2.24 -59.63 36.94
C LYS A 1128 0.82 -59.09 36.72
N GLU A 1129 0.70 -57.80 36.40
CA GLU A 1129 -0.56 -57.05 36.29
C GLU A 1129 -1.01 -56.89 34.83
N ASN A 1130 -0.10 -57.04 33.87
CA ASN A 1130 -0.36 -56.75 32.47
C ASN A 1130 -0.76 -57.98 31.65
N TYR A 1131 -1.43 -57.72 30.53
CA TYR A 1131 -1.94 -58.73 29.60
C TYR A 1131 -1.45 -58.45 28.17
N LEU A 1132 -1.18 -59.50 27.41
CA LEU A 1132 -0.99 -59.41 25.96
C LEU A 1132 -2.34 -59.61 25.27
N LEU A 1133 -2.85 -58.55 24.65
CA LEU A 1133 -3.98 -58.59 23.71
C LEU A 1133 -3.46 -59.04 22.34
N ILE A 1134 -4.12 -60.02 21.75
CA ILE A 1134 -3.86 -60.49 20.39
C ILE A 1134 -5.17 -60.48 19.61
N ILE A 1135 -5.09 -60.04 18.36
CA ILE A 1135 -6.19 -60.08 17.40
C ILE A 1135 -5.73 -60.74 16.10
N THR A 1136 -6.58 -61.61 15.56
CA THR A 1136 -6.32 -62.33 14.31
C THR A 1136 -7.17 -61.77 13.16
N GLU A 1137 -6.73 -62.03 11.93
CA GLU A 1137 -7.34 -61.47 10.71
C GLU A 1137 -8.84 -61.82 10.54
N ASN A 1138 -9.30 -62.98 11.02
CA ASN A 1138 -10.72 -63.38 10.97
C ASN A 1138 -11.55 -62.86 12.16
N GLY A 1139 -11.02 -61.89 12.91
CA GLY A 1139 -11.74 -61.18 13.97
C GLY A 1139 -11.83 -61.94 15.29
N PHE A 1140 -10.90 -62.86 15.57
CA PHE A 1140 -10.77 -63.48 16.89
C PHE A 1140 -9.79 -62.68 17.75
N GLY A 1141 -10.05 -62.59 19.05
CA GLY A 1141 -9.13 -61.95 19.97
C GLY A 1141 -9.21 -62.50 21.39
N LYS A 1142 -8.14 -62.27 22.15
CA LYS A 1142 -7.98 -62.70 23.54
C LYS A 1142 -6.93 -61.88 24.27
N MET A 1143 -7.02 -61.88 25.59
CA MET A 1143 -5.99 -61.34 26.49
C MET A 1143 -5.33 -62.46 27.27
N SER A 1144 -4.01 -62.55 27.25
CA SER A 1144 -3.25 -63.55 28.00
C SER A 1144 -2.34 -62.90 29.05
N PRO A 1145 -2.36 -63.35 30.32
CA PRO A 1145 -1.51 -62.77 31.36
C PRO A 1145 -0.02 -62.83 31.00
N LEU A 1146 0.72 -61.72 31.17
CA LEU A 1146 2.15 -61.68 30.83
C LEU A 1146 3.00 -62.62 31.71
N LYS A 1147 2.55 -62.95 32.92
CA LYS A 1147 3.19 -63.95 33.80
C LYS A 1147 3.34 -65.33 33.17
N GLU A 1148 2.51 -65.69 32.18
CA GLU A 1148 2.61 -66.98 31.49
C GLU A 1148 3.73 -67.02 30.43
N TYR A 1149 4.33 -65.88 30.09
CA TYR A 1149 5.40 -65.75 29.10
C TYR A 1149 6.75 -65.79 29.79
N ARG A 1150 7.46 -66.92 29.67
CA ARG A 1150 8.81 -67.08 30.25
C ARG A 1150 9.82 -66.11 29.63
N LEU A 1151 10.69 -65.54 30.48
CA LEU A 1151 11.83 -64.73 30.05
C LEU A 1151 12.86 -65.61 29.33
N GLN A 1152 13.36 -65.14 28.19
CA GLN A 1152 14.34 -65.83 27.34
C GLN A 1152 15.45 -64.84 26.93
N THR A 1153 16.51 -65.36 26.30
CA THR A 1153 17.52 -64.54 25.61
C THR A 1153 17.03 -64.17 24.20
N ARG A 1154 17.51 -63.04 23.65
CA ARG A 1154 17.14 -62.63 22.29
C ARG A 1154 17.62 -63.65 21.26
N GLY A 1155 16.87 -63.82 20.17
CA GLY A 1155 17.20 -64.74 19.09
C GLY A 1155 16.69 -66.18 19.27
N GLY A 1156 16.00 -66.49 20.37
CA GLY A 1156 15.27 -67.76 20.53
C GLY A 1156 14.07 -67.88 19.58
N SER A 1157 13.44 -69.07 19.55
CA SER A 1157 12.23 -69.35 18.76
C SER A 1157 10.93 -68.90 19.44
N GLY A 1158 10.99 -68.48 20.70
CA GLY A 1158 9.83 -68.03 21.47
C GLY A 1158 8.96 -69.18 21.97
N VAL A 1159 7.76 -68.82 22.41
CA VAL A 1159 6.75 -69.71 22.98
C VAL A 1159 5.38 -69.43 22.35
N LYS A 1160 4.53 -70.46 22.19
CA LYS A 1160 3.21 -70.31 21.56
C LYS A 1160 2.32 -69.30 22.29
N THR A 1161 1.88 -68.25 21.60
CA THR A 1161 1.03 -67.18 22.13
C THR A 1161 -0.43 -67.24 21.66
N ALA A 1162 -0.70 -67.97 20.57
CA ALA A 1162 -2.05 -68.27 20.10
C ALA A 1162 -2.03 -69.58 19.30
N LYS A 1163 -3.14 -70.32 19.30
CA LYS A 1163 -3.30 -71.50 18.44
C LYS A 1163 -3.90 -71.06 17.10
N ILE A 1164 -3.04 -70.82 16.10
CA ILE A 1164 -3.45 -70.40 14.76
C ILE A 1164 -4.05 -71.58 14.00
N THR A 1165 -5.26 -71.39 13.46
CA THR A 1165 -5.99 -72.33 12.61
C THR A 1165 -6.60 -71.60 11.41
N ALA A 1166 -7.08 -72.33 10.40
CA ALA A 1166 -7.79 -71.72 9.27
C ALA A 1166 -9.01 -70.87 9.71
N LYS A 1167 -9.65 -71.22 10.84
CA LYS A 1167 -10.77 -70.47 11.41
C LYS A 1167 -10.36 -69.12 12.00
N THR A 1168 -9.23 -69.06 12.71
CA THR A 1168 -8.75 -67.83 13.34
C THR A 1168 -8.01 -66.92 12.35
N GLY A 1169 -7.30 -67.52 11.38
CA GLY A 1169 -6.33 -66.81 10.55
C GLY A 1169 -5.09 -66.37 11.35
N LYS A 1170 -4.13 -65.73 10.66
CA LYS A 1170 -2.89 -65.22 11.26
C LYS A 1170 -3.14 -64.06 12.23
N ILE A 1171 -2.20 -63.82 13.15
CA ILE A 1171 -2.21 -62.61 14.00
C ILE A 1171 -2.00 -61.39 13.10
N ILE A 1172 -2.76 -60.31 13.36
CA ILE A 1172 -2.66 -59.03 12.64
C ILE A 1172 -2.39 -57.84 13.57
N ALA A 1173 -2.61 -58.00 14.87
CA ALA A 1173 -2.32 -56.96 15.84
C ALA A 1173 -2.06 -57.55 17.23
N SER A 1174 -1.15 -56.92 17.96
CA SER A 1174 -0.86 -57.26 19.35
C SER A 1174 -0.53 -56.01 20.15
N LEU A 1175 -0.97 -55.96 21.41
CA LEU A 1175 -0.70 -54.83 22.30
C LEU A 1175 -0.64 -55.31 23.76
N ILE A 1176 0.23 -54.71 24.57
CA ILE A 1176 0.28 -54.96 26.01
C ILE A 1176 -0.62 -53.95 26.71
N LEU A 1177 -1.44 -54.44 27.63
CA LEU A 1177 -2.45 -53.66 28.35
C LEU A 1177 -2.29 -53.81 29.86
N GLU A 1178 -2.50 -52.71 30.57
CA GLU A 1178 -2.63 -52.71 32.02
C GLU A 1178 -4.07 -53.07 32.43
N GLU A 1179 -4.26 -53.67 33.61
CA GLU A 1179 -5.60 -54.08 34.08
C GLU A 1179 -6.58 -52.90 34.14
N LYS A 1180 -6.12 -51.70 34.55
CA LYS A 1180 -6.97 -50.50 34.59
C LYS A 1180 -7.50 -50.09 33.22
N GLU A 1181 -6.66 -50.21 32.18
CA GLU A 1181 -7.07 -49.86 30.81
C GLU A 1181 -8.18 -50.76 30.29
N ARG A 1182 -8.29 -51.99 30.81
CA ARG A 1182 -9.35 -52.92 30.44
C ARG A 1182 -10.73 -52.46 30.92
N GLU A 1183 -10.80 -51.80 32.07
CA GLU A 1183 -12.05 -51.36 32.69
C GLU A 1183 -12.51 -50.02 32.12
N GLU A 1184 -11.57 -49.14 31.79
CA GLU A 1184 -11.86 -47.74 31.43
C GLU A 1184 -11.91 -47.46 29.92
N LYS A 1185 -11.29 -48.30 29.08
CA LYS A 1185 -11.08 -47.98 27.66
C LYS A 1185 -11.86 -48.87 26.70
N ASP A 1186 -12.03 -48.37 25.48
CA ASP A 1186 -12.66 -49.10 24.39
C ASP A 1186 -11.63 -49.60 23.38
N LEU A 1187 -11.91 -50.76 22.79
CA LEU A 1187 -11.20 -51.30 21.64
C LEU A 1187 -11.96 -50.94 20.36
N ILE A 1188 -11.28 -50.25 19.45
CA ILE A 1188 -11.77 -50.02 18.09
C ILE A 1188 -11.06 -50.97 17.14
N LEU A 1189 -11.85 -51.76 16.41
CA LEU A 1189 -11.42 -52.61 15.31
C LEU A 1189 -11.92 -52.06 14.00
N ILE A 1190 -11.08 -52.15 12.97
CA ILE A 1190 -11.46 -51.77 11.62
C ILE A 1190 -11.15 -52.89 10.64
N SER A 1191 -12.08 -53.17 9.73
CA SER A 1191 -11.86 -54.11 8.64
C SER A 1191 -11.18 -53.45 7.45
N ARG A 1192 -10.65 -54.26 6.54
CA ARG A 1192 -10.04 -53.77 5.29
C ARG A 1192 -11.02 -53.02 4.41
N GLN A 1193 -12.30 -53.39 4.48
CA GLN A 1193 -13.38 -52.70 3.76
C GLN A 1193 -13.96 -51.48 4.52
N GLY A 1194 -13.34 -51.06 5.63
CA GLY A 1194 -13.78 -49.86 6.36
C GLY A 1194 -14.99 -50.06 7.25
N VAL A 1195 -15.29 -51.29 7.67
CA VAL A 1195 -16.26 -51.54 8.73
C VAL A 1195 -15.59 -51.32 10.08
N LEU A 1196 -16.11 -50.41 10.89
CA LEU A 1196 -15.54 -50.07 12.20
C LEU A 1196 -16.43 -50.62 13.32
N LEU A 1197 -15.80 -51.25 14.32
CA LEU A 1197 -16.43 -51.80 15.52
C LEU A 1197 -15.73 -51.23 16.77
N ARG A 1198 -16.46 -50.46 17.58
CA ARG A 1198 -16.03 -50.00 18.91
C ARG A 1198 -16.68 -50.89 19.96
N LEU A 1199 -15.89 -51.59 20.78
CA LEU A 1199 -16.39 -52.43 21.87
C LEU A 1199 -15.62 -52.15 23.17
N PRO A 1200 -16.23 -52.26 24.36
CA PRO A 1200 -15.51 -52.14 25.62
C PRO A 1200 -14.44 -53.23 25.76
N LEU A 1201 -13.23 -52.86 26.18
CA LEU A 1201 -12.11 -53.82 26.36
C LEU A 1201 -12.44 -54.93 27.37
N ALA A 1202 -13.27 -54.62 28.36
CA ALA A 1202 -13.79 -55.58 29.33
C ALA A 1202 -14.46 -56.81 28.68
N GLN A 1203 -15.00 -56.69 27.46
CA GLN A 1203 -15.67 -57.80 26.76
C GLN A 1203 -14.70 -58.79 26.09
N VAL A 1204 -13.42 -58.44 25.98
CA VAL A 1204 -12.38 -59.34 25.49
C VAL A 1204 -11.98 -60.30 26.63
N PRO A 1205 -12.08 -61.62 26.45
CA PRO A 1205 -11.88 -62.57 27.53
C PRO A 1205 -10.40 -62.75 27.88
N LYS A 1206 -10.15 -62.99 29.17
CA LYS A 1206 -8.87 -63.47 29.70
C LYS A 1206 -8.77 -64.98 29.44
N MET A 1207 -7.75 -65.39 28.70
CA MET A 1207 -7.52 -66.80 28.36
C MET A 1207 -6.03 -67.12 28.40
N GLY A 1208 -5.70 -68.38 28.68
CA GLY A 1208 -4.32 -68.85 28.67
C GLY A 1208 -3.64 -68.67 27.31
N ARG A 1209 -2.31 -68.71 27.32
CA ARG A 1209 -1.44 -68.46 26.14
C ARG A 1209 -1.80 -69.32 24.93
N GLN A 1210 -1.96 -70.63 25.10
CA GLN A 1210 -2.13 -71.57 23.97
C GLN A 1210 -3.59 -71.78 23.53
N THR A 1211 -4.42 -70.73 23.55
CA THR A 1211 -5.84 -70.79 23.17
C THR A 1211 -6.11 -70.05 21.84
N GLN A 1212 -7.31 -70.23 21.27
CA GLN A 1212 -7.72 -69.61 20.00
C GLN A 1212 -8.34 -68.20 20.17
N GLY A 1213 -8.85 -67.89 21.36
CA GLY A 1213 -9.63 -66.67 21.60
C GLY A 1213 -11.09 -66.78 21.16
N VAL A 1214 -11.84 -65.67 21.31
CA VAL A 1214 -13.25 -65.59 20.92
C VAL A 1214 -13.44 -64.63 19.77
N LYS A 1215 -14.54 -64.78 19.02
CA LYS A 1215 -14.87 -63.91 17.90
C LYS A 1215 -15.34 -62.54 18.41
N LEU A 1216 -14.58 -61.49 18.12
CA LEU A 1216 -14.86 -60.10 18.46
C LEU A 1216 -15.67 -59.40 17.37
N MET A 1217 -15.29 -59.60 16.09
CA MET A 1217 -15.88 -58.95 14.93
C MET A 1217 -16.51 -59.97 13.96
N ARG A 1218 -17.67 -59.66 13.39
CA ARG A 1218 -18.29 -60.40 12.29
C ARG A 1218 -18.28 -59.54 11.03
N PHE A 1219 -17.85 -60.13 9.91
CA PHE A 1219 -17.81 -59.44 8.62
C PHE A 1219 -19.11 -59.65 7.83
N LYS A 1220 -19.56 -58.61 7.11
CA LYS A 1220 -20.75 -58.67 6.26
C LYS A 1220 -20.47 -59.25 4.87
N LYS A 1221 -19.30 -58.93 4.30
CA LYS A 1221 -18.86 -59.43 2.99
C LYS A 1221 -17.92 -60.61 3.17
N GLU A 1222 -18.05 -61.58 2.28
CA GLU A 1222 -17.15 -62.74 2.24
C GLU A 1222 -15.74 -62.29 1.84
N GLY A 1223 -14.71 -62.80 2.53
CA GLY A 1223 -13.30 -62.42 2.31
C GLY A 1223 -12.81 -61.15 3.01
N ASP A 1224 -13.65 -60.41 3.75
CA ASP A 1224 -13.20 -59.28 4.58
C ASP A 1224 -12.46 -59.74 5.84
N ARG A 1225 -11.52 -58.92 6.32
CA ARG A 1225 -10.60 -59.23 7.41
C ARG A 1225 -10.31 -57.99 8.25
N VAL A 1226 -9.89 -58.19 9.50
CA VAL A 1226 -9.39 -57.08 10.35
C VAL A 1226 -8.16 -56.46 9.68
N ALA A 1227 -8.13 -55.13 9.60
CA ALA A 1227 -7.00 -54.36 9.11
C ALA A 1227 -6.14 -53.80 10.24
N SER A 1228 -6.78 -53.23 11.27
CA SER A 1228 -6.06 -52.58 12.36
C SER A 1228 -6.91 -52.51 13.64
N MET A 1229 -6.26 -52.20 14.76
CA MET A 1229 -6.91 -51.93 16.04
C MET A 1229 -6.31 -50.69 16.70
N VAL A 1230 -7.11 -50.00 17.50
CA VAL A 1230 -6.65 -48.92 18.38
C VAL A 1230 -7.45 -48.93 19.68
N ILE A 1231 -6.84 -48.46 20.76
CA ILE A 1231 -7.50 -48.27 22.05
C ILE A 1231 -7.75 -46.79 22.24
N VAL A 1232 -8.98 -46.47 22.66
CA VAL A 1232 -9.48 -45.11 22.86
C VAL A 1232 -9.83 -44.90 24.31
#